data_AF-A0A8B8KQ60-F1
#
_entry.id   AF-A0A8B8KQ60-F1
#
_cell.length_a   1.000
_cell.length_b   1.000
_cell.length_c   1.000
_cell.angle_alpha   90.00
_cell.angle_beta   90.00
_cell.angle_gamma   90.00
#
_symmetry.space_group_name_H-M   'P 1'
#
loop_
_entity.id
_entity.type
_entity.pdbx_description
1 polymer ?
#
loop_
_entity_poly.entity_id
_entity_poly.type
_entity_poly.pdbx_seq_one_letter_code
_entity_poly.pdbx_strand_id
1 'polypeptide(L)'
;MATVDVIKSCIDSIRQISEDIEGAIVYLDAGSTESFQFIGAYPVLLDLGARAICSLENMCALDVVVDWNSHSVPARKLVVFTSRLLSDAHRYILRCLSTHQVIHHCTVFTSISETAHSAFPDSPLGPDAYHEYESLLVQDYEELVKKSGTNPGHAKHNFEDGGRSQFPSSGQDVPNLEASSSGRDFYEHVPSDYVDDAVLKLVVSVHHFPMILCPISPRAFVLPSEGLVAEAYLSAEHEDSISPGLPPLSTGVLSDADEVPPGATLTAHFLYHLAAKMDLKMEIFSLGDISKTVGKILTDMSSLYDVGRRKRSAGLLLIDRTLDLLTPCCHGDSLVDRMFSSLPRRNRTASNPQGKGSGSQLKLGSSYLQRASLDVQIPLAKILNEEDWQIDNFRLLESVEAFLCGWNSGNSDSQIAGLINLSQKIHGKPNHSDVEIPTGSFVSSENFRGMPFLEAILDRRTKDGALLVKKWLQESLRKENVTVNMKSRPGVVTKPELHAMIKALCKSQSCLLRNKGIIQLASATLLALEESNYAKWDAFSSAEKILSVSSGETSQSLAVQIGDLINKSALLGSHVNSGKREISKGLLALQDALLLMIVGYILAGENFPTSGSDGPFSWQEEHLLKEAVVDAFLENPSVANLKFLDGLKEELETNVSKLKSEKTVEESSKLEIDDFDDDQWGKWGDEDGDDYNKNEQVYGDMQVKLELRDRVDNFFKFLHKLSDLKRKNIPLRDGSLTAEGNFDEDRKGLLYRLLTRVLSKYDVPGLEYHSSTVGRLFKSGFGRFGLGQAKPSLSDQNVILVFVIGGINGFEVREAHEALAESGRPDIELLVGGTTLLTPDDMLDLLLGNSSYI
;
A
#
# COMPACT_ATOMS: atom_id res chain seq x y z
N MET A 1 -31.12 8.62 -15.24
CA MET A 1 -30.20 7.47 -15.36
C MET A 1 -29.61 7.21 -13.98
N ALA A 2 -29.33 5.96 -13.61
CA ALA A 2 -28.68 5.67 -12.33
C ALA A 2 -27.25 6.23 -12.35
N THR A 3 -26.84 6.90 -11.27
CA THR A 3 -25.49 7.41 -11.10
C THR A 3 -24.50 6.25 -10.98
N VAL A 4 -23.29 6.44 -11.49
CA VAL A 4 -22.19 5.49 -11.36
C VAL A 4 -21.68 5.55 -9.92
N ASP A 5 -21.74 4.41 -9.24
CA ASP A 5 -21.34 4.26 -7.83
C ASP A 5 -20.61 2.92 -7.68
N VAL A 6 -19.30 3.00 -7.45
CA VAL A 6 -18.44 1.82 -7.34
C VAL A 6 -18.75 1.02 -6.08
N ILE A 7 -18.98 1.68 -4.94
CA ILE A 7 -19.29 1.02 -3.67
C ILE A 7 -20.58 0.22 -3.81
N LYS A 8 -21.62 0.86 -4.38
CA LYS A 8 -22.89 0.17 -4.64
C LYS A 8 -22.71 -1.03 -5.55
N SER A 9 -21.91 -0.89 -6.62
CA SER A 9 -21.64 -1.98 -7.56
C SER A 9 -20.93 -3.17 -6.88
N CYS A 10 -20.03 -2.90 -5.93
CA CYS A 10 -19.39 -3.94 -5.10
C CYS A 10 -20.42 -4.66 -4.22
N ILE A 11 -21.23 -3.92 -3.46
CA ILE A 11 -22.25 -4.50 -2.57
C ILE A 11 -23.30 -5.30 -3.35
N ASP A 12 -23.76 -4.78 -4.49
CA ASP A 12 -24.71 -5.49 -5.35
C ASP A 12 -24.09 -6.78 -5.91
N SER A 13 -22.77 -6.80 -6.18
CA SER A 13 -22.07 -8.02 -6.60
C SER A 13 -21.93 -9.04 -5.48
N ILE A 14 -21.71 -8.62 -4.23
CA ILE A 14 -21.71 -9.52 -3.07
C ILE A 14 -23.11 -10.13 -2.86
N ARG A 15 -24.17 -9.35 -3.05
CA ARG A 15 -25.55 -9.85 -2.94
C ARG A 15 -25.92 -10.86 -4.03
N GLN A 16 -25.28 -10.82 -5.20
CA GLN A 16 -25.52 -11.79 -6.27
C GLN A 16 -25.06 -13.21 -5.92
N ILE A 17 -24.13 -13.36 -4.97
CA ILE A 17 -23.57 -14.65 -4.54
C ILE A 17 -24.14 -15.10 -3.19
N SER A 18 -25.34 -14.61 -2.82
CA SER A 18 -25.94 -14.90 -1.51
C SER A 18 -26.10 -16.39 -1.21
N GLU A 19 -26.43 -17.21 -2.22
CA GLU A 19 -26.64 -18.65 -2.06
C GLU A 19 -25.35 -19.40 -1.68
N ASP A 20 -24.19 -18.92 -2.16
CA ASP A 20 -22.87 -19.46 -1.81
C ASP A 20 -22.49 -19.08 -0.38
N ILE A 21 -22.82 -17.84 0.05
CA ILE A 21 -22.48 -17.29 1.36
C ILE A 21 -23.36 -17.86 2.48
N GLU A 22 -24.64 -18.12 2.21
CA GLU A 22 -25.59 -18.58 3.22
C GLU A 22 -25.11 -19.88 3.89
N GLY A 23 -24.85 -19.78 5.20
CA GLY A 23 -24.40 -20.87 6.06
C GLY A 23 -22.93 -21.25 5.89
N ALA A 24 -22.12 -20.45 5.19
CA ALA A 24 -20.70 -20.71 4.98
C ALA A 24 -19.79 -20.06 6.03
N ILE A 25 -18.60 -20.63 6.21
CA ILE A 25 -17.46 -19.92 6.82
C ILE A 25 -16.71 -19.21 5.70
N VAL A 26 -16.54 -17.90 5.81
CA VAL A 26 -15.92 -17.06 4.78
C VAL A 26 -14.47 -16.77 5.17
N TYR A 27 -13.52 -17.16 4.34
CA TYR A 27 -12.11 -16.81 4.49
C TYR A 27 -11.71 -15.75 3.46
N LEU A 28 -10.97 -14.75 3.91
CA LEU A 28 -10.47 -13.65 3.07
C LEU A 28 -8.95 -13.62 3.15
N ASP A 29 -8.28 -13.53 2.01
CA ASP A 29 -6.86 -13.19 1.99
C ASP A 29 -6.62 -11.71 2.35
N ALA A 30 -5.36 -11.30 2.54
CA ALA A 30 -5.01 -9.97 3.01
C ALA A 30 -5.54 -8.86 2.08
N GLY A 31 -5.41 -9.01 0.76
CA GLY A 31 -5.94 -8.04 -0.20
C GLY A 31 -7.47 -8.01 -0.25
N SER A 32 -8.13 -9.16 -0.12
CA SER A 32 -9.59 -9.24 -0.04
C SER A 32 -10.11 -8.64 1.26
N THR A 33 -9.39 -8.84 2.37
CA THR A 33 -9.65 -8.24 3.69
C THR A 33 -9.60 -6.72 3.61
N GLU A 34 -8.54 -6.16 3.03
CA GLU A 34 -8.42 -4.71 2.83
C GLU A 34 -9.55 -4.18 1.94
N SER A 35 -9.86 -4.86 0.82
CA SER A 35 -10.97 -4.50 -0.06
C SER A 35 -12.33 -4.50 0.65
N PHE A 36 -12.64 -5.58 1.36
CA PHE A 36 -13.94 -5.79 2.00
C PHE A 36 -14.15 -4.86 3.18
N GLN A 37 -13.07 -4.46 3.85
CA GLN A 37 -13.08 -3.36 4.82
C GLN A 37 -13.55 -2.07 4.13
N PHE A 38 -12.85 -1.57 3.11
CA PHE A 38 -13.20 -0.31 2.44
C PHE A 38 -14.60 -0.33 1.79
N ILE A 39 -15.04 -1.48 1.26
CA ILE A 39 -16.39 -1.65 0.70
C ILE A 39 -17.47 -1.62 1.79
N GLY A 40 -17.16 -2.07 3.01
CA GLY A 40 -18.17 -2.35 4.03
C GLY A 40 -18.89 -3.67 3.85
N ALA A 41 -18.17 -4.66 3.37
CA ALA A 41 -18.74 -5.97 3.04
C ALA A 41 -19.08 -6.79 4.28
N TYR A 42 -18.39 -6.63 5.42
CA TYR A 42 -18.57 -7.54 6.57
C TYR A 42 -20.01 -7.59 7.11
N PRO A 43 -20.69 -6.46 7.38
CA PRO A 43 -22.09 -6.52 7.81
C PRO A 43 -22.99 -7.17 6.75
N VAL A 44 -22.72 -6.92 5.46
CA VAL A 44 -23.49 -7.50 4.36
C VAL A 44 -23.30 -9.02 4.28
N LEU A 45 -22.08 -9.52 4.45
CA LEU A 45 -21.81 -10.97 4.49
C LEU A 45 -22.53 -11.65 5.65
N LEU A 46 -22.54 -11.02 6.82
CA LEU A 46 -23.27 -11.52 7.99
C LEU A 46 -24.79 -11.48 7.76
N ASP A 47 -25.32 -10.41 7.16
CA ASP A 47 -26.74 -10.29 6.78
C ASP A 47 -27.17 -11.36 5.75
N LEU A 48 -26.24 -11.79 4.88
CA LEU A 48 -26.45 -12.88 3.92
C LEU A 48 -26.34 -14.28 4.57
N GLY A 49 -26.05 -14.37 5.86
CA GLY A 49 -26.01 -15.62 6.61
C GLY A 49 -24.63 -16.28 6.67
N ALA A 50 -23.53 -15.55 6.45
CA ALA A 50 -22.19 -16.04 6.78
C ALA A 50 -22.10 -16.35 8.28
N ARG A 51 -21.53 -17.52 8.63
CA ARG A 51 -21.39 -17.95 10.03
C ARG A 51 -20.22 -17.29 10.75
N ALA A 52 -19.15 -17.09 10.01
CA ALA A 52 -17.91 -16.46 10.45
C ALA A 52 -17.18 -15.87 9.24
N ILE A 53 -16.38 -14.83 9.50
CA ILE A 53 -15.49 -14.19 8.53
C ILE A 53 -14.09 -14.23 9.14
N CYS A 54 -13.15 -14.91 8.47
CA CYS A 54 -11.83 -15.26 9.00
C CYS A 54 -10.71 -14.84 8.02
N SER A 55 -9.49 -14.68 8.54
CA SER A 55 -8.29 -14.46 7.71
C SER A 55 -7.78 -15.79 7.16
N LEU A 56 -7.48 -15.82 5.86
CA LEU A 56 -6.95 -17.00 5.17
C LEU A 56 -5.51 -17.33 5.63
N GLU A 57 -4.68 -16.29 5.79
CA GLU A 57 -3.27 -16.41 6.21
C GLU A 57 -3.12 -16.70 7.70
N ASN A 58 -4.03 -16.19 8.53
CA ASN A 58 -3.99 -16.31 9.99
C ASN A 58 -5.06 -17.27 10.54
N MET A 59 -5.36 -18.34 9.78
CA MET A 59 -6.30 -19.38 10.18
C MET A 59 -5.94 -19.96 11.55
N CYS A 60 -6.92 -20.06 12.45
CA CYS A 60 -6.74 -20.55 13.82
C CYS A 60 -7.77 -21.61 14.22
N ALA A 61 -7.47 -22.39 15.27
CA ALA A 61 -8.38 -23.44 15.74
C ALA A 61 -9.73 -22.91 16.26
N LEU A 62 -9.80 -21.63 16.64
CA LEU A 62 -11.06 -21.00 17.08
C LEU A 62 -12.03 -20.82 15.91
N ASP A 63 -11.55 -20.67 14.67
CA ASP A 63 -12.40 -20.51 13.49
C ASP A 63 -13.38 -21.68 13.30
N VAL A 64 -13.05 -22.86 13.84
CA VAL A 64 -13.89 -24.07 13.80
C VAL A 64 -15.11 -23.96 14.72
N VAL A 65 -15.02 -23.15 15.78
CA VAL A 65 -16.00 -23.05 16.86
C VAL A 65 -16.77 -21.72 16.82
N VAL A 66 -16.26 -20.73 16.09
CA VAL A 66 -16.91 -19.42 15.94
C VAL A 66 -18.15 -19.55 15.06
N ASP A 67 -19.33 -19.50 15.69
CA ASP A 67 -20.62 -19.34 15.02
C ASP A 67 -21.37 -18.18 15.64
N TRP A 68 -21.61 -17.12 14.86
CA TRP A 68 -22.36 -15.95 15.31
C TRP A 68 -23.83 -16.25 15.61
N ASN A 69 -24.39 -17.34 15.07
CA ASN A 69 -25.81 -17.68 15.16
C ASN A 69 -26.13 -18.89 16.06
N SER A 70 -25.19 -19.38 16.88
CA SER A 70 -25.42 -20.49 17.83
C SER A 70 -26.09 -21.73 17.20
N HIS A 71 -25.83 -22.05 15.92
CA HIS A 71 -26.44 -23.20 15.29
C HIS A 71 -25.78 -24.49 15.78
N SER A 72 -26.58 -25.50 16.11
CA SER A 72 -26.10 -26.80 16.60
C SER A 72 -25.45 -27.68 15.53
N VAL A 73 -25.48 -27.25 14.26
CA VAL A 73 -25.01 -28.03 13.10
C VAL A 73 -23.68 -27.43 12.61
N PRO A 74 -22.60 -28.21 12.48
CA PRO A 74 -21.32 -27.72 11.95
C PRO A 74 -21.44 -27.19 10.52
N ALA A 75 -20.59 -26.23 10.15
CA ALA A 75 -20.59 -25.64 8.82
C ALA A 75 -20.19 -26.69 7.77
N ARG A 76 -20.96 -26.78 6.68
CA ARG A 76 -20.70 -27.71 5.56
C ARG A 76 -20.17 -27.01 4.31
N LYS A 77 -20.19 -25.68 4.30
CA LYS A 77 -19.76 -24.80 3.21
C LYS A 77 -18.59 -23.93 3.66
N LEU A 78 -17.59 -23.82 2.79
CA LEU A 78 -16.45 -22.92 2.92
C LEU A 78 -16.41 -22.02 1.71
N VAL A 79 -16.31 -20.71 1.94
CA VAL A 79 -16.13 -19.74 0.86
C VAL A 79 -14.80 -19.05 1.07
N VAL A 80 -13.97 -18.97 0.03
CA VAL A 80 -12.69 -18.26 0.07
C VAL A 80 -12.73 -17.12 -0.94
N PHE A 81 -12.38 -15.90 -0.53
CA PHE A 81 -12.07 -14.82 -1.46
C PHE A 81 -10.57 -14.61 -1.52
N THR A 82 -10.03 -14.57 -2.73
CA THR A 82 -8.62 -14.30 -2.96
C THR A 82 -8.37 -13.25 -4.04
N SER A 83 -7.44 -12.35 -3.72
CA SER A 83 -6.85 -11.34 -4.58
C SER A 83 -5.50 -11.78 -5.18
N ARG A 84 -5.07 -13.02 -4.92
CA ARG A 84 -3.80 -13.63 -5.34
C ARG A 84 -4.01 -14.66 -6.46
N LEU A 85 -2.92 -15.18 -7.01
CA LEU A 85 -2.98 -16.39 -7.86
C LEU A 85 -3.53 -17.57 -7.05
N LEU A 86 -4.27 -18.46 -7.71
CA LEU A 86 -4.82 -19.65 -7.05
C LEU A 86 -3.69 -20.55 -6.52
N SER A 87 -2.57 -20.63 -7.24
CA SER A 87 -1.35 -21.32 -6.80
C SER A 87 -0.77 -20.75 -5.50
N ASP A 88 -0.80 -19.43 -5.32
CA ASP A 88 -0.25 -18.75 -4.14
C ASP A 88 -1.16 -18.93 -2.92
N ALA A 89 -2.47 -18.89 -3.14
CA ALA A 89 -3.48 -19.11 -2.11
C ALA A 89 -3.60 -20.59 -1.71
N HIS A 90 -3.16 -21.52 -2.56
CA HIS A 90 -3.40 -22.95 -2.45
C HIS A 90 -3.06 -23.52 -1.06
N ARG A 91 -1.85 -23.24 -0.56
CA ARG A 91 -1.39 -23.76 0.74
C ARG A 91 -2.31 -23.35 1.89
N TYR A 92 -2.86 -22.15 1.83
CA TYR A 92 -3.73 -21.60 2.87
C TYR A 92 -5.13 -22.19 2.78
N ILE A 93 -5.65 -22.34 1.56
CA ILE A 93 -6.96 -22.96 1.30
C ILE A 93 -6.95 -24.42 1.75
N LEU A 94 -5.90 -25.17 1.38
CA LEU A 94 -5.72 -26.56 1.78
C LEU A 94 -5.63 -26.69 3.30
N ARG A 95 -4.90 -25.79 3.97
CA ARG A 95 -4.85 -25.73 5.44
C ARG A 95 -6.23 -25.52 6.06
N CYS A 96 -7.02 -24.57 5.55
CA CYS A 96 -8.38 -24.32 6.03
C CYS A 96 -9.26 -25.58 5.88
N LEU A 97 -9.28 -26.19 4.70
CA LEU A 97 -10.03 -27.43 4.45
C LEU A 97 -9.61 -28.57 5.37
N SER A 98 -8.31 -28.74 5.61
CA SER A 98 -7.79 -29.80 6.47
C SER A 98 -8.22 -29.67 7.93
N THR A 99 -8.39 -28.44 8.41
CA THR A 99 -8.80 -28.19 9.81
C THR A 99 -10.30 -28.36 9.99
N HIS A 100 -11.09 -28.00 8.97
CA HIS A 100 -12.53 -28.15 8.96
C HIS A 100 -12.94 -29.49 8.32
N GLN A 101 -12.85 -30.58 9.08
CA GLN A 101 -13.10 -31.96 8.59
C GLN A 101 -14.55 -32.24 8.13
N VAL A 102 -15.48 -31.31 8.34
CA VAL A 102 -16.92 -31.48 8.06
C VAL A 102 -17.37 -30.70 6.81
N ILE A 103 -16.45 -29.99 6.13
CA ILE A 103 -16.77 -29.28 4.88
C ILE A 103 -16.95 -30.28 3.75
N HIS A 104 -18.03 -30.12 3.00
CA HIS A 104 -18.28 -30.88 1.78
C HIS A 104 -18.28 -30.01 0.52
N HIS A 105 -18.45 -28.69 0.67
CA HIS A 105 -18.49 -27.74 -0.45
C HIS A 105 -17.51 -26.60 -0.19
N CYS A 106 -16.59 -26.38 -1.13
CA CYS A 106 -15.65 -25.26 -1.12
C CYS A 106 -15.86 -24.40 -2.37
N THR A 107 -16.15 -23.13 -2.19
CA THR A 107 -16.29 -22.16 -3.28
C THR A 107 -15.16 -21.13 -3.18
N VAL A 108 -14.34 -21.02 -4.22
CA VAL A 108 -13.24 -20.05 -4.28
C VAL A 108 -13.61 -18.92 -5.24
N PHE A 109 -13.76 -17.71 -4.73
CA PHE A 109 -13.91 -16.49 -5.51
C PHE A 109 -12.55 -15.81 -5.68
N THR A 110 -12.10 -15.65 -6.93
CA THR A 110 -10.81 -14.99 -7.24
C THR A 110 -11.03 -13.69 -8.01
N SER A 111 -10.26 -12.64 -7.67
CA SER A 111 -10.25 -11.38 -8.44
C SER A 111 -9.63 -11.53 -9.83
N ILE A 112 -8.82 -12.56 -10.03
CA ILE A 112 -8.03 -12.79 -11.24
C ILE A 112 -8.83 -13.70 -12.18
N SER A 113 -9.10 -13.21 -13.39
CA SER A 113 -9.84 -13.98 -14.40
C SER A 113 -9.07 -15.23 -14.82
N GLU A 114 -9.76 -16.26 -15.25
CA GLU A 114 -9.18 -17.54 -15.71
C GLU A 114 -8.06 -17.35 -16.75
N THR A 115 -8.31 -16.54 -17.78
CA THR A 115 -7.32 -16.21 -18.81
C THR A 115 -6.10 -15.48 -18.25
N ALA A 116 -6.27 -14.71 -17.18
CA ALA A 116 -5.18 -13.98 -16.54
C ALA A 116 -4.34 -14.89 -15.63
N HIS A 117 -4.93 -15.90 -14.99
CA HIS A 117 -4.15 -16.97 -14.34
C HIS A 117 -3.30 -17.71 -15.36
N SER A 118 -3.88 -18.06 -16.51
CA SER A 118 -3.14 -18.78 -17.56
C SER A 118 -2.02 -17.94 -18.21
N ALA A 119 -2.25 -16.63 -18.38
CA ALA A 119 -1.28 -15.74 -19.03
C ALA A 119 -0.19 -15.22 -18.09
N PHE A 120 -0.29 -15.46 -16.77
CA PHE A 120 0.69 -14.98 -15.81
C PHE A 120 1.98 -15.84 -15.90
N PRO A 121 3.19 -15.25 -16.08
CA PRO A 121 4.40 -16.02 -16.38
C PRO A 121 4.76 -17.13 -15.39
N ASP A 122 4.54 -16.90 -14.10
CA ASP A 122 4.87 -17.85 -13.03
C ASP A 122 3.70 -18.80 -12.65
N SER A 123 2.58 -18.74 -13.38
CA SER A 123 1.42 -19.57 -13.05
C SER A 123 1.63 -21.01 -13.52
N PRO A 124 1.40 -22.01 -12.66
CA PRO A 124 1.44 -23.42 -13.06
C PRO A 124 0.17 -23.87 -13.80
N LEU A 125 -0.83 -23.00 -13.93
CA LEU A 125 -2.15 -23.33 -14.46
C LEU A 125 -2.24 -23.03 -15.96
N GLY A 126 -2.86 -23.96 -16.70
CA GLY A 126 -3.11 -23.85 -18.12
C GLY A 126 -4.31 -22.97 -18.49
N PRO A 127 -4.77 -23.03 -19.76
CA PRO A 127 -5.89 -22.22 -20.27
C PRO A 127 -7.24 -22.45 -19.57
N ASP A 128 -7.42 -23.61 -18.95
CA ASP A 128 -8.62 -24.01 -18.18
C ASP A 128 -8.31 -23.94 -16.66
N ALA A 129 -7.69 -22.82 -16.26
CA ALA A 129 -7.05 -22.66 -14.96
C ALA A 129 -7.99 -22.94 -13.77
N TYR A 130 -9.29 -22.65 -13.92
CA TYR A 130 -10.26 -22.88 -12.84
C TYR A 130 -10.52 -24.37 -12.63
N HIS A 131 -10.84 -25.11 -13.69
CA HIS A 131 -11.08 -26.56 -13.60
C HIS A 131 -9.81 -27.36 -13.25
N GLU A 132 -8.65 -26.93 -13.75
CA GLU A 132 -7.37 -27.52 -13.37
C GLU A 132 -7.11 -27.35 -11.86
N TYR A 133 -7.36 -26.16 -11.32
CA TYR A 133 -7.20 -25.90 -9.89
C TYR A 133 -8.23 -26.62 -9.02
N GLU A 134 -9.50 -26.71 -9.45
CA GLU A 134 -10.53 -27.50 -8.77
C GLU A 134 -10.09 -28.96 -8.59
N SER A 135 -9.57 -29.55 -9.67
CA SER A 135 -9.09 -30.94 -9.67
C SER A 135 -7.87 -31.12 -8.77
N LEU A 136 -6.91 -30.18 -8.83
CA LEU A 136 -5.71 -30.18 -8.00
C LEU A 136 -6.06 -30.10 -6.51
N LEU A 137 -6.93 -29.17 -6.12
CA LEU A 137 -7.30 -28.98 -4.72
C LEU A 137 -8.02 -30.20 -4.13
N VAL A 138 -8.90 -30.85 -4.90
CA VAL A 138 -9.55 -32.10 -4.48
C VAL A 138 -8.52 -33.21 -4.29
N GLN A 139 -7.58 -33.37 -5.24
CA GLN A 139 -6.54 -34.39 -5.15
C GLN A 139 -5.67 -34.19 -3.91
N ASP A 140 -5.13 -32.99 -3.71
CA ASP A 140 -4.22 -32.69 -2.60
C ASP A 140 -4.94 -32.80 -1.24
N TYR A 141 -6.21 -32.43 -1.17
CA TYR A 141 -7.04 -32.63 0.02
C TYR A 141 -7.24 -34.12 0.32
N GLU A 142 -7.61 -34.94 -0.67
CA GLU A 142 -7.76 -36.38 -0.49
C GLU A 142 -6.45 -37.06 -0.06
N GLU A 143 -5.31 -36.64 -0.60
CA GLU A 143 -3.99 -37.14 -0.19
C GLU A 143 -3.67 -36.77 1.26
N LEU A 144 -3.98 -35.54 1.67
CA LEU A 144 -3.76 -35.06 3.03
C LEU A 144 -4.64 -35.81 4.03
N VAL A 145 -5.91 -36.02 3.70
CA VAL A 145 -6.85 -36.81 4.53
C VAL A 145 -6.36 -38.26 4.68
N LYS A 146 -5.92 -38.91 3.59
CA LYS A 146 -5.35 -40.28 3.63
C LYS A 146 -4.12 -40.39 4.53
N LYS A 147 -3.22 -39.39 4.47
CA LYS A 147 -2.03 -39.31 5.34
C LYS A 147 -2.42 -39.16 6.82
N SER A 148 -3.48 -38.41 7.11
CA SER A 148 -3.96 -38.21 8.49
C SER A 148 -4.71 -39.41 9.08
N GLY A 149 -5.36 -40.23 8.26
CA GLY A 149 -6.12 -41.42 8.68
C GLY A 149 -5.27 -42.67 8.97
N THR A 150 -3.97 -42.62 8.69
CA THR A 150 -3.03 -43.71 9.01
C THR A 150 -2.34 -43.36 10.34
N ASN A 151 -2.77 -43.99 11.45
CA ASN A 151 -2.43 -43.61 12.83
C ASN A 151 -0.93 -43.25 13.11
N PRO A 152 -0.68 -42.33 14.06
CA PRO A 152 0.65 -41.98 14.56
C PRO A 152 1.13 -43.06 15.55
N GLY A 153 1.86 -44.05 15.05
CA GLY A 153 2.46 -45.09 15.86
C GLY A 153 3.83 -45.46 15.31
N HIS A 154 4.87 -44.88 15.91
CA HIS A 154 6.29 -45.13 15.64
C HIS A 154 6.81 -44.76 14.24
N ALA A 155 7.35 -43.55 14.12
CA ALA A 155 8.48 -43.30 13.23
C ALA A 155 9.52 -42.45 13.98
N LYS A 156 10.55 -43.12 14.50
CA LYS A 156 11.86 -42.52 14.71
C LYS A 156 12.33 -42.02 13.35
N HIS A 157 12.60 -40.73 13.23
CA HIS A 157 13.35 -40.20 12.10
C HIS A 157 14.77 -40.79 12.12
N ASN A 158 15.00 -41.82 11.32
CA ASN A 158 16.32 -42.09 10.77
C ASN A 158 16.25 -41.76 9.28
N PHE A 159 17.05 -40.77 8.88
CA PHE A 159 17.45 -40.56 7.50
C PHE A 159 18.19 -41.81 7.01
N GLU A 160 17.84 -42.32 5.82
CA GLU A 160 18.81 -42.73 4.79
C GLU A 160 18.09 -43.21 3.52
N ASP A 161 18.41 -42.51 2.43
CA ASP A 161 18.82 -42.97 1.10
C ASP A 161 18.10 -44.12 0.37
N GLY A 162 17.91 -43.90 -0.93
CA GLY A 162 17.23 -44.81 -1.84
C GLY A 162 18.02 -46.09 -2.13
N GLY A 163 17.32 -47.23 -2.20
CA GLY A 163 17.97 -48.49 -2.54
C GLY A 163 17.07 -49.72 -2.59
N ARG A 164 16.48 -49.96 -3.76
CA ARG A 164 16.07 -51.24 -4.39
C ARG A 164 16.20 -52.58 -3.61
N SER A 165 15.10 -53.35 -3.68
CA SER A 165 14.94 -54.83 -3.86
C SER A 165 14.88 -55.85 -2.70
N GLN A 166 13.89 -56.75 -2.88
CA GLN A 166 13.81 -58.20 -2.59
C GLN A 166 13.38 -58.72 -1.19
N PHE A 167 12.11 -59.17 -1.14
CA PHE A 167 11.61 -60.53 -0.78
C PHE A 167 11.85 -61.14 0.65
N PRO A 168 11.06 -62.15 1.06
CA PRO A 168 10.32 -62.15 2.33
C PRO A 168 10.80 -63.24 3.31
N SER A 169 10.24 -63.32 4.51
CA SER A 169 9.72 -64.58 5.09
C SER A 169 9.32 -64.48 6.56
N SER A 170 8.28 -65.26 6.89
CA SER A 170 8.01 -65.97 8.15
C SER A 170 7.91 -65.15 9.44
N GLY A 171 6.89 -65.28 10.28
CA GLY A 171 5.92 -66.34 10.46
C GLY A 171 5.63 -66.44 11.97
N GLN A 172 4.42 -66.91 12.29
CA GLN A 172 3.95 -67.41 13.59
C GLN A 172 3.54 -66.41 14.69
N ASP A 173 2.23 -66.14 14.74
CA ASP A 173 1.24 -66.84 15.58
C ASP A 173 1.30 -66.81 17.14
N VAL A 174 0.13 -66.40 17.68
CA VAL A 174 -0.58 -66.76 18.95
C VAL A 174 -0.18 -66.05 20.29
N PRO A 175 -1.07 -65.93 21.31
CA PRO A 175 -2.15 -64.93 21.42
C PRO A 175 -2.41 -64.37 22.85
N ASN A 176 -3.50 -63.58 22.96
CA ASN A 176 -4.43 -63.42 24.09
C ASN A 176 -3.93 -62.87 25.44
N LEU A 177 -4.59 -61.80 25.91
CA LEU A 177 -5.22 -61.81 27.23
C LEU A 177 -6.30 -60.72 27.34
N GLU A 178 -7.54 -61.17 27.51
CA GLU A 178 -8.72 -60.38 27.86
C GLU A 178 -8.61 -59.83 29.29
N ALA A 179 -9.24 -58.67 29.52
CA ALA A 179 -9.84 -58.35 30.82
C ALA A 179 -11.07 -57.46 30.62
N SER A 180 -12.24 -58.09 30.78
CA SER A 180 -13.57 -57.49 30.87
C SER A 180 -13.93 -57.04 32.29
N SER A 181 -14.78 -56.00 32.42
CA SER A 181 -15.93 -55.93 33.37
C SER A 181 -16.63 -54.57 33.20
N SER A 182 -17.79 -54.50 32.54
CA SER A 182 -19.17 -54.68 33.04
C SER A 182 -19.66 -53.55 33.98
N GLY A 183 -20.81 -52.89 33.76
CA GLY A 183 -21.80 -52.99 32.70
C GLY A 183 -23.03 -52.07 32.88
N ARG A 184 -24.03 -52.35 32.02
CA ARG A 184 -25.48 -52.04 32.05
C ARG A 184 -26.01 -50.77 31.36
N ASP A 185 -26.24 -50.91 30.06
CA ASP A 185 -27.53 -50.93 29.34
C ASP A 185 -28.71 -50.04 29.81
N PHE A 186 -29.15 -49.16 28.91
CA PHE A 186 -30.56 -49.02 28.51
C PHE A 186 -30.62 -48.79 26.99
N TYR A 187 -31.23 -49.75 26.28
CA TYR A 187 -31.53 -49.71 24.85
C TYR A 187 -32.89 -49.02 24.62
N GLU A 188 -32.93 -48.02 23.73
CA GLU A 188 -34.10 -47.76 22.89
C GLU A 188 -33.67 -47.89 21.42
N HIS A 189 -34.32 -48.82 20.72
CA HIS A 189 -34.05 -49.19 19.34
C HIS A 189 -34.49 -48.08 18.37
N VAL A 190 -33.57 -47.56 17.57
CA VAL A 190 -33.87 -46.98 16.25
C VAL A 190 -33.35 -47.97 15.18
N PRO A 191 -34.12 -48.25 14.11
CA PRO A 191 -33.75 -49.27 13.14
C PRO A 191 -32.44 -48.93 12.43
N SER A 192 -31.53 -49.90 12.46
CA SER A 192 -30.30 -49.96 11.67
C SER A 192 -30.65 -50.09 10.18
N ASP A 193 -30.86 -48.96 9.51
CA ASP A 193 -30.70 -48.91 8.06
C ASP A 193 -29.20 -48.77 7.76
N TYR A 194 -28.69 -49.75 7.02
CA TYR A 194 -27.40 -49.71 6.35
C TYR A 194 -27.30 -48.42 5.53
N VAL A 195 -26.61 -47.41 6.03
CA VAL A 195 -26.09 -46.32 5.20
C VAL A 195 -24.67 -46.71 4.86
N ASP A 196 -24.45 -47.00 3.58
CA ASP A 196 -23.12 -47.04 2.96
C ASP A 196 -22.26 -45.91 3.54
N ASP A 197 -21.02 -46.23 3.90
CA ASP A 197 -19.95 -45.28 4.24
C ASP A 197 -19.55 -44.48 2.97
N ALA A 198 -20.53 -43.78 2.37
CA ALA A 198 -20.30 -42.79 1.34
C ALA A 198 -19.64 -41.60 2.01
N VAL A 199 -18.32 -41.65 2.15
CA VAL A 199 -17.49 -40.47 2.43
C VAL A 199 -17.93 -39.40 1.43
N LEU A 200 -18.69 -38.42 1.90
CA LEU A 200 -19.20 -37.34 1.06
C LEU A 200 -17.99 -36.59 0.50
N LYS A 201 -17.73 -36.81 -0.78
CA LYS A 201 -16.59 -36.26 -1.50
C LYS A 201 -16.64 -34.73 -1.50
N LEU A 202 -15.48 -34.09 -1.27
CA LEU A 202 -15.34 -32.64 -1.36
C LEU A 202 -15.67 -32.18 -2.79
N VAL A 203 -16.58 -31.22 -2.90
CA VAL A 203 -16.90 -30.52 -4.14
C VAL A 203 -16.24 -29.15 -4.08
N VAL A 204 -15.41 -28.84 -5.07
CA VAL A 204 -14.75 -27.53 -5.22
C VAL A 204 -15.32 -26.84 -6.44
N SER A 205 -15.54 -25.53 -6.33
CA SER A 205 -15.88 -24.66 -7.46
C SER A 205 -15.09 -23.37 -7.41
N VAL A 206 -14.60 -22.91 -8.55
CA VAL A 206 -13.84 -21.65 -8.67
C VAL A 206 -14.61 -20.67 -9.54
N HIS A 207 -14.78 -19.45 -9.05
CA HIS A 207 -15.56 -18.41 -9.72
C HIS A 207 -14.78 -17.09 -9.78
N HIS A 208 -14.97 -16.35 -10.88
CA HIS A 208 -14.42 -15.02 -11.01
C HIS A 208 -15.26 -13.98 -10.25
N PHE A 209 -14.63 -13.23 -9.35
CA PHE A 209 -15.25 -12.14 -8.60
C PHE A 209 -14.41 -10.84 -8.76
N PRO A 210 -14.67 -10.02 -9.80
CA PRO A 210 -13.82 -8.88 -10.14
C PRO A 210 -13.97 -7.66 -9.22
N MET A 211 -14.95 -7.64 -8.31
CA MET A 211 -15.24 -6.49 -7.44
C MET A 211 -14.40 -6.51 -6.15
N ILE A 212 -13.11 -6.84 -6.27
CA ILE A 212 -12.12 -6.75 -5.20
C ILE A 212 -11.25 -5.51 -5.49
N LEU A 213 -11.68 -4.39 -4.93
CA LEU A 213 -11.04 -3.06 -5.02
C LEU A 213 -11.28 -2.28 -3.72
N CYS A 214 -10.52 -1.22 -3.50
CA CYS A 214 -10.62 -0.37 -2.30
C CYS A 214 -11.20 1.00 -2.66
N PRO A 215 -12.54 1.18 -2.57
CA PRO A 215 -13.16 2.48 -2.84
C PRO A 215 -12.91 3.45 -1.68
N ILE A 216 -12.25 4.57 -1.95
CA ILE A 216 -12.06 5.67 -1.00
C ILE A 216 -13.33 6.54 -0.94
N SER A 217 -14.03 6.64 -2.07
CA SER A 217 -15.38 7.21 -2.18
C SER A 217 -16.18 6.48 -3.27
N PRO A 218 -17.48 6.77 -3.46
CA PRO A 218 -18.25 6.25 -4.60
C PRO A 218 -17.62 6.55 -5.98
N ARG A 219 -16.77 7.57 -6.06
CA ARG A 219 -16.14 8.12 -7.27
C ARG A 219 -14.61 8.09 -7.28
N ALA A 220 -13.98 7.49 -6.26
CA ALA A 220 -12.53 7.36 -6.18
C ALA A 220 -12.16 5.99 -5.61
N PHE A 221 -11.30 5.23 -6.29
CA PHE A 221 -10.87 3.90 -5.82
C PHE A 221 -9.43 3.58 -6.19
N VAL A 222 -8.83 2.66 -5.43
CA VAL A 222 -7.54 2.05 -5.76
C VAL A 222 -7.64 0.53 -5.66
N LEU A 223 -6.61 -0.18 -6.08
CA LEU A 223 -6.55 -1.64 -5.92
C LEU A 223 -5.99 -2.00 -4.53
N PRO A 224 -6.30 -3.19 -4.00
CA PRO A 224 -5.79 -3.61 -2.70
C PRO A 224 -4.27 -3.72 -2.74
N SER A 225 -3.60 -3.13 -1.76
CA SER A 225 -2.14 -3.07 -1.64
C SER A 225 -1.49 -4.45 -1.54
N GLU A 226 -2.20 -5.42 -0.97
CA GLU A 226 -1.78 -6.83 -0.87
C GLU A 226 -2.49 -7.72 -1.90
N GLY A 227 -3.02 -7.15 -2.98
CA GLY A 227 -3.57 -7.88 -4.12
C GLY A 227 -2.58 -7.99 -5.28
N LEU A 228 -2.66 -9.09 -6.05
CA LEU A 228 -1.72 -9.37 -7.14
C LEU A 228 -1.62 -8.24 -8.17
N VAL A 229 -2.74 -7.60 -8.51
CA VAL A 229 -2.75 -6.53 -9.52
C VAL A 229 -1.93 -5.31 -9.09
N ALA A 230 -1.92 -4.97 -7.80
CA ALA A 230 -1.14 -3.84 -7.27
C ALA A 230 0.35 -4.17 -7.05
N GLU A 231 0.64 -5.44 -6.77
CA GLU A 231 1.99 -5.97 -6.51
C GLU A 231 2.71 -6.48 -7.77
N ALA A 232 1.99 -6.61 -8.89
CA ALA A 232 2.58 -7.03 -10.16
C ALA A 232 3.47 -5.95 -10.78
N TYR A 233 4.55 -6.37 -11.42
CA TYR A 233 5.51 -5.46 -12.03
C TYR A 233 4.94 -4.80 -13.28
N LEU A 234 5.15 -3.48 -13.37
CA LEU A 234 4.79 -2.64 -14.51
C LEU A 234 5.98 -2.41 -15.45
N SER A 235 7.20 -2.63 -14.96
CA SER A 235 8.42 -2.59 -15.76
C SER A 235 9.41 -3.64 -15.26
N ALA A 236 10.25 -4.14 -16.17
CA ALA A 236 11.44 -4.91 -15.83
C ALA A 236 12.65 -3.97 -15.74
N GLU A 237 13.75 -4.43 -15.15
CA GLU A 237 14.98 -3.64 -15.06
C GLU A 237 15.54 -3.37 -16.46
N HIS A 238 15.53 -2.10 -16.86
CA HIS A 238 15.96 -1.61 -18.17
C HIS A 238 16.42 -0.15 -18.04
N GLU A 239 17.09 0.39 -19.07
CA GLU A 239 17.62 1.75 -19.07
C GLU A 239 16.54 2.81 -18.75
N ASP A 240 15.36 2.65 -19.33
CA ASP A 240 14.20 3.55 -19.20
C ASP A 240 13.24 3.17 -18.04
N SER A 241 13.62 2.21 -17.20
CA SER A 241 12.84 1.83 -16.02
C SER A 241 13.38 2.52 -14.77
N ILE A 242 12.45 2.95 -13.90
CA ILE A 242 12.77 3.63 -12.63
C ILE A 242 12.62 2.65 -11.46
N SER A 243 11.49 1.95 -11.42
CA SER A 243 11.19 0.92 -10.43
C SER A 243 10.16 -0.05 -11.00
N PRO A 244 10.09 -1.31 -10.52
CA PRO A 244 9.12 -2.29 -10.99
C PRO A 244 7.67 -1.85 -10.73
N GLY A 245 7.47 -0.96 -9.75
CA GLY A 245 6.17 -0.42 -9.38
C GLY A 245 5.69 0.76 -10.21
N LEU A 246 6.49 1.25 -11.15
CA LEU A 246 6.17 2.33 -12.05
C LEU A 246 6.25 1.85 -13.51
N PRO A 247 5.43 2.41 -14.42
CA PRO A 247 5.65 2.24 -15.86
C PRO A 247 7.09 2.65 -16.26
N PRO A 248 7.64 2.14 -17.37
CA PRO A 248 8.86 2.71 -17.96
C PRO A 248 8.59 4.11 -18.52
N LEU A 249 9.65 4.84 -18.88
CA LEU A 249 9.55 6.11 -19.58
C LEU A 249 8.97 5.92 -20.98
N SER A 250 8.06 6.80 -21.40
CA SER A 250 7.36 6.69 -22.68
C SER A 250 8.18 7.25 -23.85
N THR A 251 9.18 6.48 -24.30
CA THR A 251 10.05 6.85 -25.42
C THR A 251 9.38 6.63 -26.79
N GLY A 252 8.20 6.01 -26.84
CA GLY A 252 7.42 5.72 -28.05
C GLY A 252 8.07 4.74 -29.02
N VAL A 253 9.23 4.20 -28.67
CA VAL A 253 9.80 3.00 -29.27
C VAL A 253 9.34 1.86 -28.38
N LEU A 254 8.44 1.01 -28.90
CA LEU A 254 8.14 -0.25 -28.22
C LEU A 254 9.46 -1.02 -28.12
N SER A 255 9.89 -1.34 -26.89
CA SER A 255 11.09 -2.16 -26.69
C SER A 255 10.95 -3.45 -27.50
N ASP A 256 12.02 -3.87 -28.18
CA ASP A 256 12.09 -5.14 -28.94
C ASP A 256 11.86 -6.40 -28.07
N ALA A 257 11.65 -6.24 -26.76
CA ALA A 257 11.14 -7.29 -25.88
C ALA A 257 9.63 -7.43 -26.06
N ASP A 258 9.20 -8.44 -26.81
CA ASP A 258 7.80 -8.84 -27.05
C ASP A 258 7.00 -9.22 -25.77
N GLU A 259 7.59 -9.09 -24.56
CA GLU A 259 6.96 -9.47 -23.30
C GLU A 259 6.20 -8.31 -22.66
N VAL A 260 4.87 -8.46 -22.61
CA VAL A 260 3.98 -7.55 -21.88
C VAL A 260 4.18 -7.73 -20.37
N PRO A 261 4.47 -6.66 -19.60
CA PRO A 261 4.60 -6.77 -18.14
C PRO A 261 3.33 -7.36 -17.50
N PRO A 262 3.45 -8.28 -16.52
CA PRO A 262 2.29 -8.93 -15.90
C PRO A 262 1.27 -7.93 -15.32
N GLY A 263 1.74 -6.82 -14.74
CA GLY A 263 0.88 -5.77 -14.22
C GLY A 263 0.00 -5.11 -15.28
N ALA A 264 0.47 -4.99 -16.53
CA ALA A 264 -0.32 -4.45 -17.63
C ALA A 264 -1.48 -5.40 -18.00
N THR A 265 -1.20 -6.69 -18.16
CA THR A 265 -2.21 -7.72 -18.45
C THR A 265 -3.27 -7.78 -17.34
N LEU A 266 -2.83 -7.85 -16.07
CA LEU A 266 -3.74 -7.91 -14.92
C LEU A 266 -4.61 -6.65 -14.81
N THR A 267 -4.03 -5.47 -15.02
CA THR A 267 -4.78 -4.19 -15.00
C THR A 267 -5.83 -4.15 -16.11
N ALA A 268 -5.49 -4.62 -17.32
CA ALA A 268 -6.45 -4.68 -18.43
C ALA A 268 -7.62 -5.62 -18.10
N HIS A 269 -7.35 -6.82 -17.59
CA HIS A 269 -8.39 -7.76 -17.18
C HIS A 269 -9.29 -7.16 -16.09
N PHE A 270 -8.69 -6.56 -15.05
CA PHE A 270 -9.45 -5.88 -14.00
C PHE A 270 -10.40 -4.81 -14.57
N LEU A 271 -9.89 -3.88 -15.38
CA LEU A 271 -10.68 -2.78 -15.94
C LEU A 271 -11.81 -3.26 -16.86
N TYR A 272 -11.54 -4.29 -17.67
CA TYR A 272 -12.55 -4.92 -18.53
C TYR A 272 -13.72 -5.49 -17.70
N HIS A 273 -13.39 -6.26 -16.66
CA HIS A 273 -14.41 -6.90 -15.83
C HIS A 273 -15.12 -5.91 -14.89
N LEU A 274 -14.44 -4.86 -14.43
CA LEU A 274 -15.05 -3.74 -13.72
C LEU A 274 -16.11 -3.05 -14.61
N ALA A 275 -15.75 -2.69 -15.84
CA ALA A 275 -16.67 -2.09 -16.80
C ALA A 275 -17.88 -3.00 -17.07
N ALA A 276 -17.65 -4.31 -17.21
CA ALA A 276 -18.72 -5.29 -17.40
C ALA A 276 -19.67 -5.37 -16.19
N LYS A 277 -19.17 -5.35 -14.95
CA LYS A 277 -20.00 -5.35 -13.73
C LYS A 277 -20.77 -4.05 -13.55
N MET A 278 -20.25 -2.93 -14.03
CA MET A 278 -20.90 -1.62 -13.97
C MET A 278 -21.83 -1.35 -15.18
N ASP A 279 -22.02 -2.34 -16.06
CA ASP A 279 -22.81 -2.23 -17.30
C ASP A 279 -22.36 -1.09 -18.24
N LEU A 280 -21.04 -0.87 -18.29
CA LEU A 280 -20.40 0.16 -19.11
C LEU A 280 -19.71 -0.44 -20.34
N LYS A 281 -19.81 0.27 -21.46
CA LYS A 281 -19.00 0.06 -22.66
C LYS A 281 -17.98 1.19 -22.75
N MET A 282 -16.70 0.83 -22.69
CA MET A 282 -15.61 1.80 -22.64
C MET A 282 -15.18 2.25 -24.03
N GLU A 283 -15.08 3.57 -24.22
CA GLU A 283 -14.36 4.23 -25.31
C GLU A 283 -12.97 4.59 -24.77
N ILE A 284 -11.94 3.91 -25.27
CA ILE A 284 -10.64 3.85 -24.57
C ILE A 284 -9.65 4.85 -25.17
N PHE A 285 -9.10 5.69 -24.29
CA PHE A 285 -8.05 6.67 -24.57
C PHE A 285 -6.86 6.39 -23.67
N SER A 286 -5.64 6.51 -24.20
CA SER A 286 -4.42 6.22 -23.44
C SER A 286 -3.32 7.25 -23.66
N LEU A 287 -2.59 7.56 -22.60
CA LEU A 287 -1.42 8.41 -22.59
C LEU A 287 -0.28 7.70 -21.83
N GLY A 288 0.78 7.33 -22.57
CA GLY A 288 1.90 6.53 -22.07
C GLY A 288 1.94 5.12 -22.66
N ASP A 289 3.12 4.49 -22.68
CA ASP A 289 3.35 3.24 -23.41
C ASP A 289 2.73 2.00 -22.73
N ILE A 290 2.69 1.94 -21.40
CA ILE A 290 1.96 0.87 -20.69
C ILE A 290 0.47 1.10 -20.82
N SER A 291 0.00 2.33 -20.69
CA SER A 291 -1.40 2.70 -20.94
C SER A 291 -1.88 2.33 -22.34
N LYS A 292 -1.04 2.49 -23.38
CA LYS A 292 -1.34 2.02 -24.74
C LYS A 292 -1.44 0.49 -24.80
N THR A 293 -0.53 -0.21 -24.14
CA THR A 293 -0.52 -1.68 -24.07
C THR A 293 -1.79 -2.20 -23.40
N VAL A 294 -2.16 -1.64 -22.24
CA VAL A 294 -3.41 -1.93 -21.54
C VAL A 294 -4.62 -1.61 -22.42
N GLY A 295 -4.64 -0.45 -23.09
CA GLY A 295 -5.71 -0.05 -24.00
C GLY A 295 -5.90 -1.01 -25.19
N LYS A 296 -4.81 -1.54 -25.74
CA LYS A 296 -4.82 -2.54 -26.81
C LYS A 296 -5.44 -3.86 -26.30
N ILE A 297 -4.96 -4.38 -25.18
CA ILE A 297 -5.46 -5.62 -24.56
C ILE A 297 -6.97 -5.51 -24.24
N LEU A 298 -7.41 -4.38 -23.68
CA LEU A 298 -8.82 -4.09 -23.42
C LEU A 298 -9.68 -4.08 -24.68
N THR A 299 -9.17 -3.48 -25.75
CA THR A 299 -9.88 -3.39 -27.04
C THR A 299 -10.02 -4.76 -27.69
N ASP A 300 -8.96 -5.58 -27.61
CA ASP A 300 -8.95 -6.94 -28.12
C ASP A 300 -10.00 -7.80 -27.39
N MET A 301 -10.06 -7.74 -26.05
CA MET A 301 -11.11 -8.42 -25.26
C MET A 301 -12.52 -7.91 -25.61
N SER A 302 -12.72 -6.60 -25.66
CA SER A 302 -14.05 -6.01 -25.95
C SER A 302 -14.57 -6.44 -27.33
N SER A 303 -13.68 -6.59 -28.32
CA SER A 303 -14.06 -7.02 -29.68
C SER A 303 -14.60 -8.46 -29.75
N LEU A 304 -14.21 -9.32 -28.80
CA LEU A 304 -14.61 -10.73 -28.75
C LEU A 304 -15.96 -10.92 -28.03
N TYR A 305 -16.21 -10.14 -26.97
CA TYR A 305 -17.28 -10.45 -26.00
C TYR A 305 -18.46 -9.47 -25.98
N ASP A 306 -18.35 -8.27 -26.56
CA ASP A 306 -19.40 -7.22 -26.47
C ASP A 306 -20.44 -7.22 -27.61
N VAL A 307 -20.51 -8.28 -28.42
CA VAL A 307 -21.46 -8.35 -29.54
C VAL A 307 -22.90 -8.47 -29.04
N GLY A 308 -23.76 -7.48 -29.37
CA GLY A 308 -25.21 -7.54 -29.16
C GLY A 308 -25.76 -7.02 -27.83
N ARG A 309 -24.92 -6.54 -26.90
CA ARG A 309 -25.36 -5.96 -25.62
C ARG A 309 -25.51 -4.43 -25.71
N ARG A 310 -26.63 -3.89 -25.22
CA ARG A 310 -26.86 -2.43 -25.11
C ARG A 310 -26.36 -1.92 -23.76
N LYS A 311 -25.07 -1.63 -23.64
CA LYS A 311 -24.45 -1.04 -22.44
C LYS A 311 -24.43 0.50 -22.51
N ARG A 312 -24.29 1.16 -21.36
CA ARG A 312 -24.07 2.63 -21.29
C ARG A 312 -22.64 2.95 -21.76
N SER A 313 -22.49 3.90 -22.69
CA SER A 313 -21.17 4.34 -23.15
C SER A 313 -20.46 5.16 -22.07
N ALA A 314 -19.17 4.91 -21.85
CA ALA A 314 -18.30 5.62 -20.92
C ALA A 314 -16.92 5.84 -21.55
N GLY A 315 -16.30 6.99 -21.31
CA GLY A 315 -14.92 7.25 -21.73
C GLY A 315 -13.94 6.73 -20.69
N LEU A 316 -12.94 5.95 -21.10
CA LEU A 316 -11.83 5.53 -20.24
C LEU A 316 -10.57 6.27 -20.64
N LEU A 317 -9.92 6.97 -19.70
CA LEU A 317 -8.64 7.64 -19.88
C LEU A 317 -7.57 6.94 -19.04
N LEU A 318 -6.65 6.23 -19.71
CA LEU A 318 -5.49 5.57 -19.11
C LEU A 318 -4.28 6.50 -19.14
N ILE A 319 -3.57 6.63 -18.01
CA ILE A 319 -2.41 7.51 -17.88
C ILE A 319 -1.28 6.77 -17.17
N ASP A 320 -0.07 6.81 -17.72
CA ASP A 320 1.13 6.29 -17.05
C ASP A 320 1.65 7.29 -16.02
N ARG A 321 1.92 6.82 -14.80
CA ARG A 321 2.47 7.62 -13.70
C ARG A 321 3.79 8.31 -14.04
N THR A 322 4.63 7.71 -14.87
CA THR A 322 5.92 8.31 -15.28
C THR A 322 5.81 9.56 -16.16
N LEU A 323 4.59 9.91 -16.60
CA LEU A 323 4.33 11.19 -17.24
C LEU A 323 4.27 12.35 -16.23
N ASP A 324 4.00 12.06 -14.95
CA ASP A 324 4.00 13.04 -13.86
C ASP A 324 4.41 12.37 -12.53
N LEU A 325 5.72 12.38 -12.28
CA LEU A 325 6.30 11.97 -10.99
C LEU A 325 6.41 13.12 -10.00
N LEU A 326 6.26 14.36 -10.44
CA LEU A 326 6.43 15.54 -9.59
C LEU A 326 5.27 15.64 -8.60
N THR A 327 4.03 15.60 -9.10
CA THR A 327 2.81 15.76 -8.29
C THR A 327 2.74 14.79 -7.10
N PRO A 328 3.00 13.47 -7.23
CA PRO A 328 2.98 12.55 -6.09
C PRO A 328 4.17 12.67 -5.14
N CYS A 329 5.26 13.34 -5.54
CA CYS A 329 6.40 13.63 -4.65
C CYS A 329 6.18 14.91 -3.81
N CYS A 330 5.22 15.76 -4.17
CA CYS A 330 4.98 17.04 -3.51
C CYS A 330 3.90 16.99 -2.43
N HIS A 331 4.03 17.87 -1.44
CA HIS A 331 3.15 18.01 -0.28
C HIS A 331 2.00 18.97 -0.56
N GLY A 332 1.10 18.57 -1.45
CA GLY A 332 -0.08 19.33 -1.87
C GLY A 332 -1.07 19.67 -0.74
N ASP A 333 -2.00 20.59 -1.00
CA ASP A 333 -3.00 21.04 -0.01
C ASP A 333 -4.17 20.05 0.17
N SER A 334 -3.92 18.78 0.45
CA SER A 334 -4.96 17.75 0.64
C SER A 334 -5.01 17.30 2.10
N LEU A 335 -6.19 17.40 2.75
CA LEU A 335 -6.36 16.86 4.11
C LEU A 335 -6.18 15.35 4.14
N VAL A 336 -6.66 14.65 3.11
CA VAL A 336 -6.59 13.20 3.03
C VAL A 336 -5.14 12.74 2.90
N ASP A 337 -4.35 13.39 2.05
CA ASP A 337 -2.92 13.03 1.90
C ASP A 337 -2.16 13.28 3.21
N ARG A 338 -2.43 14.42 3.88
CA ARG A 338 -1.88 14.71 5.21
C ARG A 338 -2.22 13.61 6.22
N MET A 339 -3.45 13.09 6.20
CA MET A 339 -3.82 11.99 7.10
C MET A 339 -3.07 10.70 6.77
N PHE A 340 -2.98 10.32 5.49
CA PHE A 340 -2.26 9.10 5.08
C PHE A 340 -0.75 9.17 5.36
N SER A 341 -0.12 10.35 5.30
CA SER A 341 1.30 10.54 5.65
C SER A 341 1.55 10.65 7.15
N SER A 342 0.59 11.15 7.95
CA SER A 342 0.79 11.36 9.39
C SER A 342 0.38 10.17 10.26
N LEU A 343 -0.50 9.29 9.77
CA LEU A 343 -1.03 8.17 10.53
C LEU A 343 -0.30 6.87 10.20
N PRO A 344 -0.07 6.00 11.20
CA PRO A 344 0.54 4.70 10.95
C PRO A 344 -0.41 3.83 10.11
N ARG A 345 0.18 3.06 9.20
CA ARG A 345 -0.52 2.06 8.37
C ARG A 345 -0.23 0.67 8.92
N ARG A 346 -1.18 -0.26 8.77
CA ARG A 346 -1.03 -1.64 9.26
C ARG A 346 0.25 -2.26 8.68
N ASN A 347 1.07 -2.83 9.56
CA ASN A 347 2.22 -3.61 9.15
C ASN A 347 1.76 -4.91 8.49
N ARG A 348 2.43 -5.28 7.39
CA ARG A 348 2.22 -6.59 6.76
C ARG A 348 2.67 -7.68 7.72
N THR A 349 1.83 -8.69 7.94
CA THR A 349 2.23 -9.89 8.67
C THR A 349 3.21 -10.66 7.79
N ALA A 350 4.51 -10.47 8.01
CA ALA A 350 5.53 -11.25 7.31
C ALA A 350 5.26 -12.73 7.54
N SER A 351 5.18 -13.52 6.48
CA SER A 351 5.18 -14.98 6.59
C SER A 351 6.50 -15.40 7.22
N ASN A 352 6.49 -15.65 8.53
CA ASN A 352 7.67 -16.10 9.27
C ASN A 352 8.14 -17.44 8.65
N PRO A 353 9.35 -17.55 8.07
CA PRO A 353 9.91 -18.84 7.72
C PRO A 353 10.49 -19.46 9.00
N GLN A 354 9.63 -19.76 9.98
CA GLN A 354 10.06 -20.54 11.14
C GLN A 354 10.11 -22.02 10.76
N GLY A 355 11.19 -22.37 10.08
CA GLY A 355 11.71 -23.72 9.95
C GLY A 355 13.22 -23.63 9.99
N LYS A 356 13.81 -23.68 11.19
CA LYS A 356 15.26 -23.90 11.35
C LYS A 356 15.58 -25.32 10.88
N GLY A 357 15.74 -25.48 9.56
CA GLY A 357 16.30 -26.66 8.91
C GLY A 357 17.55 -26.24 8.16
N SER A 358 18.70 -26.77 8.58
CA SER A 358 20.00 -26.53 7.97
C SER A 358 20.06 -27.04 6.52
N GLY A 359 20.62 -26.22 5.61
CA GLY A 359 21.34 -26.73 4.44
C GLY A 359 20.52 -27.13 3.21
N SER A 360 19.74 -26.20 2.65
CA SER A 360 19.70 -25.94 1.20
C SER A 360 18.87 -24.67 0.99
N GLN A 361 19.52 -23.59 0.55
CA GLN A 361 18.82 -22.37 0.15
C GLN A 361 18.06 -22.65 -1.15
N LEU A 362 16.85 -23.18 -1.05
CA LEU A 362 15.80 -22.88 -2.02
C LEU A 362 15.32 -21.46 -1.70
N LYS A 363 15.93 -20.46 -2.34
CA LYS A 363 15.42 -19.09 -2.41
C LYS A 363 14.03 -19.11 -3.07
N LEU A 364 12.97 -19.34 -2.31
CA LEU A 364 11.63 -18.90 -2.71
C LEU A 364 11.45 -17.49 -2.14
N GLY A 365 12.17 -16.54 -2.74
CA GLY A 365 12.05 -15.12 -2.42
C GLY A 365 10.69 -14.62 -2.90
N SER A 366 10.04 -13.77 -2.10
CA SER A 366 8.85 -13.03 -2.52
C SER A 366 9.14 -12.27 -3.82
N SER A 367 8.66 -12.77 -4.97
CA SER A 367 8.87 -12.21 -6.31
C SER A 367 8.01 -10.98 -6.60
N TYR A 368 7.12 -10.58 -5.68
CA TYR A 368 6.16 -9.50 -5.86
C TYR A 368 6.59 -8.18 -5.21
N LEU A 369 6.12 -7.07 -5.78
CA LEU A 369 6.37 -5.73 -5.26
C LEU A 369 5.59 -5.52 -3.96
N GLN A 370 6.23 -4.92 -2.96
CA GLN A 370 5.55 -4.56 -1.72
C GLN A 370 4.95 -3.16 -1.81
N ARG A 371 3.67 -3.03 -1.47
CA ARG A 371 2.95 -1.76 -1.38
C ARG A 371 2.54 -1.50 0.07
N ALA A 372 2.60 -0.25 0.50
CA ALA A 372 2.11 0.11 1.83
C ALA A 372 0.58 -0.11 1.95
N SER A 373 0.12 -0.61 3.11
CA SER A 373 -1.29 -0.94 3.32
C SER A 373 -2.18 0.30 3.36
N LEU A 374 -3.39 0.21 2.82
CA LEU A 374 -4.40 1.27 2.91
C LEU A 374 -5.06 1.31 4.30
N ASP A 375 -4.88 0.29 5.13
CA ASP A 375 -5.46 0.22 6.47
C ASP A 375 -4.74 1.16 7.44
N VAL A 376 -5.31 2.36 7.59
CA VAL A 376 -4.81 3.39 8.50
C VAL A 376 -5.26 3.13 9.93
N GLN A 377 -4.29 3.17 10.84
CA GLN A 377 -4.46 2.92 12.27
C GLN A 377 -4.52 4.24 13.05
N ILE A 378 -5.73 4.66 13.43
CA ILE A 378 -5.97 5.89 14.18
C ILE A 378 -5.72 5.64 15.68
N PRO A 379 -4.71 6.25 16.34
CA PRO A 379 -4.38 5.96 17.73
C PRO A 379 -5.35 6.64 18.72
N LEU A 380 -6.61 6.20 18.73
CA LEU A 380 -7.69 6.76 19.55
C LEU A 380 -7.35 6.79 21.04
N ALA A 381 -6.67 5.75 21.55
CA ALA A 381 -6.28 5.71 22.95
C ALA A 381 -5.32 6.84 23.33
N LYS A 382 -4.37 7.23 22.46
CA LYS A 382 -3.46 8.37 22.73
C LYS A 382 -4.25 9.66 22.90
N ILE A 383 -5.20 9.90 22.00
CA ILE A 383 -6.05 11.10 21.98
C ILE A 383 -6.93 11.17 23.24
N LEU A 384 -7.49 10.04 23.67
CA LEU A 384 -8.36 10.00 24.84
C LEU A 384 -7.59 10.04 26.18
N ASN A 385 -6.32 9.62 26.20
CA ASN A 385 -5.50 9.52 27.41
C ASN A 385 -4.69 10.77 27.77
N GLU A 386 -4.64 11.79 26.91
CA GLU A 386 -3.53 12.76 26.95
C GLU A 386 -3.53 13.81 28.08
N GLU A 387 -4.54 14.00 28.97
CA GLU A 387 -4.36 15.02 30.05
C GLU A 387 -5.30 15.08 31.29
N ASP A 388 -6.25 14.16 31.52
CA ASP A 388 -7.18 14.30 32.68
C ASP A 388 -7.31 13.00 33.51
N TRP A 389 -6.27 12.63 34.26
CA TRP A 389 -6.23 11.41 35.09
C TRP A 389 -6.63 11.63 36.56
N GLN A 390 -7.73 12.34 36.81
CA GLN A 390 -8.32 12.39 38.16
C GLN A 390 -9.80 11.94 38.16
N ILE A 391 -9.95 10.72 38.69
CA ILE A 391 -11.05 10.21 39.53
C ILE A 391 -12.31 9.57 38.86
N ASP A 392 -12.71 9.88 37.62
CA ASP A 392 -13.95 9.28 37.04
C ASP A 392 -13.74 8.24 35.90
N ASN A 393 -12.50 7.83 35.60
CA ASN A 393 -12.15 7.21 34.32
C ASN A 393 -12.29 5.68 34.17
N PHE A 394 -12.62 4.91 35.21
CA PHE A 394 -12.69 3.44 35.06
C PHE A 394 -13.81 2.99 34.09
N ARG A 395 -14.97 3.66 34.12
CA ARG A 395 -16.08 3.34 33.20
C ARG A 395 -15.83 3.79 31.78
N LEU A 396 -15.16 4.92 31.57
CA LEU A 396 -14.85 5.42 30.23
C LEU A 396 -13.81 4.54 29.55
N LEU A 397 -12.80 4.09 30.29
CA LEU A 397 -11.78 3.17 29.77
C LEU A 397 -12.38 1.79 29.44
N GLU A 398 -13.19 1.20 30.32
CA GLU A 398 -13.94 -0.04 29.99
C GLU A 398 -14.84 0.14 28.76
N SER A 399 -15.51 1.29 28.64
CA SER A 399 -16.43 1.59 27.53
C SER A 399 -15.69 1.75 26.21
N VAL A 400 -14.56 2.47 26.22
CA VAL A 400 -13.68 2.69 25.07
C VAL A 400 -12.93 1.41 24.71
N GLU A 401 -12.46 0.64 25.69
CA GLU A 401 -11.86 -0.67 25.51
C GLU A 401 -12.87 -1.64 24.90
N ALA A 402 -14.07 -1.78 25.47
CA ALA A 402 -15.14 -2.59 24.88
C ALA A 402 -15.54 -2.11 23.46
N PHE A 403 -15.52 -0.80 23.22
CA PHE A 403 -15.78 -0.21 21.91
C PHE A 403 -14.70 -0.51 20.87
N LEU A 404 -13.42 -0.51 21.29
CA LEU A 404 -12.29 -0.83 20.42
C LEU A 404 -12.12 -2.34 20.24
N CYS A 405 -12.39 -3.15 21.27
CA CYS A 405 -12.43 -4.61 21.21
C CYS A 405 -13.57 -5.11 20.32
N GLY A 406 -14.73 -4.44 20.32
CA GLY A 406 -15.80 -4.70 19.36
C GLY A 406 -15.48 -4.28 17.92
N TRP A 407 -14.30 -3.72 17.66
CA TRP A 407 -13.91 -3.11 16.39
C TRP A 407 -12.68 -3.73 15.75
N ASN A 408 -11.68 -4.12 16.55
CA ASN A 408 -10.43 -4.72 16.07
C ASN A 408 -10.59 -6.24 15.88
N SER A 409 -11.32 -6.65 14.84
CA SER A 409 -11.46 -8.07 14.47
C SER A 409 -10.26 -8.63 13.67
N GLY A 410 -9.24 -7.81 13.38
CA GLY A 410 -8.12 -8.19 12.51
C GLY A 410 -6.85 -8.71 13.22
N ASN A 411 -6.75 -8.61 14.54
CA ASN A 411 -5.57 -9.06 15.31
C ASN A 411 -6.03 -9.83 16.55
N SER A 412 -6.39 -11.10 16.37
CA SER A 412 -6.82 -12.01 17.44
C SER A 412 -5.69 -12.46 18.38
N ASP A 413 -4.43 -12.24 18.01
CA ASP A 413 -3.32 -13.00 18.60
C ASP A 413 -2.74 -12.38 19.89
N SER A 414 -2.94 -11.08 20.14
CA SER A 414 -2.39 -10.41 21.34
C SER A 414 -3.42 -10.15 22.46
N GLN A 415 -4.72 -10.18 22.12
CA GLN A 415 -5.74 -9.51 22.94
C GLN A 415 -6.14 -10.30 24.19
N ILE A 416 -6.11 -11.64 24.19
CA ILE A 416 -6.46 -12.43 25.37
C ILE A 416 -5.27 -12.56 26.35
N ALA A 417 -4.04 -12.65 25.83
CA ALA A 417 -2.84 -12.57 26.65
C ALA A 417 -2.69 -11.18 27.31
N GLY A 418 -3.13 -10.13 26.59
CA GLY A 418 -3.27 -8.76 27.10
C GLY A 418 -4.32 -8.62 28.21
N LEU A 419 -5.53 -9.17 28.02
CA LEU A 419 -6.63 -9.11 29.01
C LEU A 419 -6.27 -9.81 30.34
N ILE A 420 -5.56 -10.95 30.29
CA ILE A 420 -5.11 -11.66 31.50
C ILE A 420 -3.91 -10.95 32.16
N ASN A 421 -2.99 -10.36 31.39
CA ASN A 421 -1.86 -9.58 31.94
C ASN A 421 -2.26 -8.21 32.48
N LEU A 422 -3.27 -7.54 31.90
CA LEU A 422 -3.66 -6.18 32.28
C LEU A 422 -4.43 -6.18 33.61
N SER A 423 -5.31 -7.17 33.82
CA SER A 423 -5.99 -7.36 35.12
C SER A 423 -5.00 -7.60 36.26
N GLN A 424 -3.84 -8.22 35.98
CA GLN A 424 -2.76 -8.42 36.95
C GLN A 424 -1.84 -7.19 37.10
N LYS A 425 -1.70 -6.34 36.07
CA LYS A 425 -0.85 -5.12 36.10
C LYS A 425 -1.53 -3.88 36.65
N ILE A 426 -2.85 -3.87 36.87
CA ILE A 426 -3.53 -2.74 37.57
C ILE A 426 -3.04 -2.61 39.04
N HIS A 427 -2.35 -3.62 39.58
CA HIS A 427 -1.70 -3.57 40.90
C HIS A 427 -0.18 -3.31 40.87
N GLY A 428 0.44 -3.04 39.71
CA GLY A 428 1.89 -2.82 39.60
C GLY A 428 2.28 -1.75 38.58
N LYS A 429 3.27 -0.91 38.90
CA LYS A 429 3.78 0.16 38.01
C LYS A 429 4.09 -0.36 36.60
N PRO A 430 3.79 0.41 35.54
CA PRO A 430 3.98 -0.03 34.16
C PRO A 430 5.46 0.02 33.75
N ASN A 431 5.99 -1.12 33.28
CA ASN A 431 7.20 -1.16 32.46
C ASN A 431 6.79 -1.05 30.99
N HIS A 432 7.49 -0.19 30.25
CA HIS A 432 7.33 0.08 28.82
C HIS A 432 7.81 -1.13 27.99
N SER A 433 6.87 -1.94 27.49
CA SER A 433 7.08 -2.83 26.35
C SER A 433 5.71 -3.14 25.73
N ASP A 434 5.56 -2.76 24.45
CA ASP A 434 4.55 -3.14 23.46
C ASP A 434 3.26 -3.81 23.98
N VAL A 435 2.37 -3.01 24.55
CA VAL A 435 0.95 -3.37 24.61
C VAL A 435 0.33 -2.81 23.34
N GLU A 436 -0.21 -3.66 22.46
CA GLU A 436 -0.93 -3.24 21.24
C GLU A 436 -2.06 -2.28 21.65
N ILE A 437 -1.82 -0.99 21.42
CA ILE A 437 -2.77 0.05 21.72
C ILE A 437 -3.94 -0.12 20.73
N PRO A 438 -5.19 -0.25 21.18
CA PRO A 438 -6.31 -0.38 20.26
C PRO A 438 -6.44 0.85 19.35
N THR A 439 -6.46 0.61 18.03
CA THR A 439 -6.50 1.64 16.99
C THR A 439 -7.89 1.73 16.33
N GLY A 440 -8.22 2.89 15.75
CA GLY A 440 -9.39 3.13 14.91
C GLY A 440 -9.03 3.04 13.42
N SER A 441 -10.03 3.16 12.55
CA SER A 441 -9.87 3.12 11.09
C SER A 441 -10.66 4.27 10.45
N PHE A 442 -10.40 4.59 9.18
CA PHE A 442 -11.25 5.52 8.42
C PHE A 442 -12.63 4.93 8.08
N VAL A 443 -12.69 3.61 8.03
CA VAL A 443 -13.82 2.88 7.50
C VAL A 443 -14.75 2.48 8.65
N SER A 444 -15.90 3.16 8.83
CA SER A 444 -16.86 2.83 9.90
C SER A 444 -18.10 2.05 9.44
N SER A 445 -18.54 1.02 10.19
CA SER A 445 -19.72 0.21 9.86
C SER A 445 -21.03 1.03 9.81
N GLU A 446 -21.12 2.07 10.63
CA GLU A 446 -22.27 2.98 10.70
C GLU A 446 -22.25 4.06 9.60
N ASN A 447 -21.12 4.21 8.89
CA ASN A 447 -20.95 5.09 7.73
C ASN A 447 -21.34 4.42 6.40
N PHE A 448 -21.81 3.16 6.40
CA PHE A 448 -22.15 2.44 5.16
C PHE A 448 -23.53 2.84 4.59
N ARG A 449 -23.58 4.13 4.24
CA ARG A 449 -24.19 4.65 3.02
C ARG A 449 -23.12 5.43 2.26
N GLY A 450 -22.02 4.74 1.90
CA GLY A 450 -20.93 5.23 1.05
C GLY A 450 -20.10 6.38 1.63
N MET A 451 -19.14 6.08 2.53
CA MET A 451 -18.06 6.99 3.01
C MET A 451 -18.31 8.51 2.87
N PRO A 452 -19.44 9.06 3.37
CA PRO A 452 -19.87 10.39 2.96
C PRO A 452 -18.93 11.48 3.47
N PHE A 453 -18.27 11.20 4.60
CA PHE A 453 -17.31 12.14 5.17
C PHE A 453 -15.99 12.17 4.40
N LEU A 454 -15.43 11.02 4.01
CA LEU A 454 -14.22 10.98 3.19
C LEU A 454 -14.48 11.57 1.80
N GLU A 455 -15.59 11.17 1.15
CA GLU A 455 -16.00 11.74 -0.12
C GLU A 455 -16.05 13.28 -0.08
N ALA A 456 -16.70 13.84 0.94
CA ALA A 456 -16.88 15.27 1.07
C ALA A 456 -15.64 16.06 1.49
N ILE A 457 -14.53 15.40 1.88
CA ILE A 457 -13.25 16.07 2.14
C ILE A 457 -12.21 15.82 1.05
N LEU A 458 -12.35 14.75 0.25
CA LEU A 458 -11.45 14.43 -0.87
C LEU A 458 -11.40 15.53 -1.91
N ASP A 459 -12.53 16.22 -2.15
CA ASP A 459 -12.65 17.31 -3.12
C ASP A 459 -12.30 18.69 -2.52
N ARG A 460 -11.71 18.75 -1.31
CA ARG A 460 -11.46 20.02 -0.59
C ARG A 460 -9.99 20.28 -0.26
N ARG A 461 -9.68 21.56 -0.05
CA ARG A 461 -8.43 22.01 0.57
C ARG A 461 -8.37 21.64 2.05
N THR A 462 -7.18 21.58 2.62
CA THR A 462 -6.96 21.14 4.01
C THR A 462 -7.80 21.93 5.01
N LYS A 463 -7.80 23.26 4.86
CA LYS A 463 -8.53 24.17 5.75
C LYS A 463 -10.04 23.95 5.68
N ASP A 464 -10.58 23.80 4.47
CA ASP A 464 -12.02 23.60 4.24
C ASP A 464 -12.48 22.21 4.72
N GLY A 465 -11.68 21.18 4.48
CA GLY A 465 -11.91 19.82 5.00
C GLY A 465 -11.94 19.80 6.53
N ALA A 466 -10.94 20.42 7.18
CA ALA A 466 -10.88 20.49 8.64
C ALA A 466 -12.07 21.28 9.23
N LEU A 467 -12.47 22.37 8.58
CA LEU A 467 -13.64 23.16 8.98
C LEU A 467 -14.93 22.34 8.86
N LEU A 468 -15.04 21.51 7.82
CA LEU A 468 -16.19 20.63 7.62
C LEU A 468 -16.28 19.56 8.71
N VAL A 469 -15.15 18.94 9.07
CA VAL A 469 -15.05 18.01 10.21
C VAL A 469 -15.49 18.67 11.52
N LYS A 470 -15.02 19.90 11.79
CA LYS A 470 -15.47 20.70 12.94
C LYS A 470 -16.99 20.92 12.92
N LYS A 471 -17.56 21.27 11.77
CA LYS A 471 -19.02 21.47 11.62
C LYS A 471 -19.80 20.18 11.92
N TRP A 472 -19.34 19.04 11.44
CA TRP A 472 -19.99 17.75 11.71
C TRP A 472 -19.93 17.37 13.19
N LEU A 473 -18.79 17.58 13.87
CA LEU A 473 -18.72 17.37 15.32
C LEU A 473 -19.68 18.30 16.09
N GLN A 474 -19.81 19.56 15.68
CA GLN A 474 -20.76 20.51 16.29
C GLN A 474 -22.20 20.03 16.10
N GLU A 475 -22.52 19.50 14.93
CA GLU A 475 -23.84 18.95 14.62
C GLU A 475 -24.14 17.69 15.44
N SER A 476 -23.17 16.78 15.58
CA SER A 476 -23.28 15.61 16.46
C SER A 476 -23.53 16.00 17.91
N LEU A 477 -22.78 16.96 18.45
CA LEU A 477 -22.98 17.46 19.82
C LEU A 477 -24.38 18.06 20.03
N ARG A 478 -24.89 18.81 19.05
CA ARG A 478 -26.26 19.35 19.09
C ARG A 478 -27.31 18.25 19.10
N LYS A 479 -27.16 17.23 18.25
CA LYS A 479 -28.09 16.09 18.17
C LYS A 479 -28.13 15.28 19.47
N GLU A 480 -26.99 15.13 20.14
CA GLU A 480 -26.86 14.38 21.39
C GLU A 480 -27.14 15.25 22.64
N ASN A 481 -27.50 16.53 22.46
CA ASN A 481 -27.71 17.51 23.53
C ASN A 481 -26.52 17.65 24.51
N VAL A 482 -25.29 17.50 24.00
CA VAL A 482 -24.06 17.60 24.80
C VAL A 482 -23.54 19.03 24.76
N THR A 483 -23.46 19.68 25.93
CA THR A 483 -22.94 21.05 26.05
C THR A 483 -21.43 21.04 26.25
N VAL A 484 -20.70 21.78 25.40
CA VAL A 484 -19.26 22.03 25.55
C VAL A 484 -19.06 23.52 25.83
N ASN A 485 -18.59 23.87 27.03
CA ASN A 485 -18.31 25.26 27.42
C ASN A 485 -16.99 25.73 26.81
N MET A 486 -17.02 26.22 25.57
CA MET A 486 -15.83 26.81 24.92
C MET A 486 -16.18 28.04 24.08
N LYS A 487 -15.25 29.01 24.03
CA LYS A 487 -15.31 30.15 23.11
C LYS A 487 -14.89 29.69 21.72
N SER A 488 -15.83 29.17 20.92
CA SER A 488 -15.57 28.79 19.54
C SER A 488 -15.36 30.03 18.67
N ARG A 489 -14.21 30.15 18.00
CA ARG A 489 -14.02 31.14 16.94
C ARG A 489 -14.59 30.60 15.62
N PRO A 490 -15.44 31.36 14.90
CA PRO A 490 -15.92 30.93 13.60
C PRO A 490 -14.77 30.93 12.58
N GLY A 491 -14.71 29.89 11.73
CA GLY A 491 -13.78 29.80 10.60
C GLY A 491 -12.36 29.31 10.90
N VAL A 492 -11.96 29.16 12.17
CA VAL A 492 -10.64 28.61 12.54
C VAL A 492 -10.83 27.27 13.25
N VAL A 493 -9.99 26.30 12.91
CA VAL A 493 -9.94 24.99 13.57
C VAL A 493 -8.74 24.98 14.50
N THR A 494 -8.94 24.63 15.78
CA THR A 494 -7.85 24.54 16.76
C THR A 494 -7.81 23.15 17.38
N LYS A 495 -6.61 22.61 17.63
CA LYS A 495 -6.39 21.32 18.32
C LYS A 495 -7.22 21.20 19.61
N PRO A 496 -7.16 22.14 20.57
CA PRO A 496 -7.91 22.02 21.83
C PRO A 496 -9.43 22.00 21.62
N GLU A 497 -9.94 22.71 20.60
CA GLU A 497 -11.37 22.71 20.30
C GLU A 497 -11.84 21.36 19.74
N LEU A 498 -11.14 20.81 18.75
CA LEU A 498 -11.45 19.48 18.21
C LEU A 498 -11.35 18.40 19.29
N HIS A 499 -10.28 18.43 20.08
CA HIS A 499 -10.03 17.48 21.17
C HIS A 499 -11.15 17.49 22.22
N ALA A 500 -11.57 18.68 22.67
CA ALA A 500 -12.66 18.81 23.63
C ALA A 500 -14.00 18.29 23.09
N MET A 501 -14.28 18.53 21.80
CA MET A 501 -15.49 18.03 21.14
C MET A 501 -15.49 16.50 21.03
N ILE A 502 -14.34 15.91 20.66
CA ILE A 502 -14.14 14.45 20.62
C ILE A 502 -14.36 13.86 22.03
N LYS A 503 -13.65 14.39 23.04
CA LYS A 503 -13.80 13.95 24.45
C LYS A 503 -15.25 14.03 24.91
N ALA A 504 -15.98 15.09 24.56
CA ALA A 504 -17.37 15.27 24.96
C ALA A 504 -18.30 14.20 24.37
N LEU A 505 -18.11 13.82 23.09
CA LEU A 505 -18.89 12.75 22.45
C LEU A 505 -18.53 11.36 22.99
N CYS A 506 -17.30 11.15 23.46
CA CYS A 506 -16.87 9.87 24.01
C CYS A 506 -17.39 9.59 25.44
N LYS A 507 -17.94 10.58 26.17
CA LYS A 507 -18.34 10.43 27.58
C LYS A 507 -19.41 9.36 27.84
N SER A 508 -20.28 9.09 26.87
CA SER A 508 -21.35 8.10 26.97
C SER A 508 -21.17 7.03 25.90
N GLN A 509 -21.31 5.76 26.29
CA GLN A 509 -21.17 4.63 25.36
C GLN A 509 -22.17 4.70 24.20
N SER A 510 -23.40 5.17 24.43
CA SER A 510 -24.41 5.31 23.38
C SER A 510 -24.04 6.39 22.36
N CYS A 511 -23.44 7.48 22.82
CA CYS A 511 -23.01 8.61 21.99
C CYS A 511 -21.75 8.24 21.19
N LEU A 512 -20.82 7.53 21.82
CA LEU A 512 -19.60 7.01 21.20
C LEU A 512 -19.92 6.06 20.04
N LEU A 513 -20.84 5.11 20.25
CA LEU A 513 -21.27 4.18 19.20
C LEU A 513 -21.87 4.93 18.02
N ARG A 514 -22.93 5.72 18.26
CA ARG A 514 -23.66 6.47 17.21
C ARG A 514 -22.83 7.46 16.40
N ASN A 515 -21.75 7.98 16.98
CA ASN A 515 -20.91 9.00 16.37
C ASN A 515 -19.50 8.48 16.05
N LYS A 516 -19.30 7.16 16.06
CA LYS A 516 -18.00 6.51 15.84
C LYS A 516 -17.27 7.01 14.59
N GLY A 517 -17.97 7.05 13.45
CA GLY A 517 -17.36 7.44 12.18
C GLY A 517 -16.79 8.85 12.19
N ILE A 518 -17.54 9.82 12.71
CA ILE A 518 -17.07 11.20 12.81
C ILE A 518 -16.00 11.37 13.89
N ILE A 519 -16.07 10.64 15.01
CA ILE A 519 -15.04 10.65 16.05
C ILE A 519 -13.70 10.15 15.51
N GLN A 520 -13.71 9.06 14.73
CA GLN A 520 -12.53 8.51 14.07
C GLN A 520 -11.93 9.51 13.07
N LEU A 521 -12.74 10.05 12.16
CA LEU A 521 -12.27 11.03 11.19
C LEU A 521 -11.75 12.31 11.85
N ALA A 522 -12.42 12.79 12.90
CA ALA A 522 -11.98 13.94 13.67
C ALA A 522 -10.66 13.69 14.40
N SER A 523 -10.48 12.48 14.92
CA SER A 523 -9.24 12.04 15.55
C SER A 523 -8.08 11.98 14.55
N ALA A 524 -8.32 11.44 13.36
CA ALA A 524 -7.37 11.50 12.25
C ALA A 524 -7.04 12.94 11.84
N THR A 525 -8.06 13.81 11.75
CA THR A 525 -7.88 15.24 11.44
C THR A 525 -7.04 15.93 12.50
N LEU A 526 -7.27 15.63 13.78
CA LEU A 526 -6.52 16.19 14.91
C LEU A 526 -5.02 15.87 14.80
N LEU A 527 -4.68 14.63 14.46
CA LEU A 527 -3.29 14.16 14.31
C LEU A 527 -2.61 14.70 13.04
N ALA A 528 -3.36 14.82 11.94
CA ALA A 528 -2.89 15.45 10.72
C ALA A 528 -2.62 16.97 10.90
N LEU A 529 -3.26 17.60 11.88
CA LEU A 529 -3.08 19.01 12.24
C LEU A 529 -2.20 19.21 13.49
N GLU A 530 -1.57 18.16 14.01
CA GLU A 530 -0.66 18.26 15.14
C GLU A 530 0.57 19.09 14.77
N GLU A 531 1.09 19.91 15.70
CA GLU A 531 2.15 20.89 15.42
C GLU A 531 3.39 20.27 14.77
N SER A 532 3.80 19.06 15.17
CA SER A 532 4.93 18.36 14.56
C SER A 532 4.69 17.98 13.10
N ASN A 533 3.53 17.39 12.79
CA ASN A 533 3.18 16.92 11.46
C ASN A 533 2.83 18.09 10.53
N TYR A 534 2.07 19.05 11.05
CA TYR A 534 1.69 20.26 10.35
C TYR A 534 2.90 21.11 9.99
N ALA A 535 3.84 21.30 10.94
CA ALA A 535 5.08 22.05 10.67
C ALA A 535 6.00 21.32 9.68
N LYS A 536 6.08 19.98 9.76
CA LYS A 536 6.84 19.19 8.77
C LYS A 536 6.26 19.34 7.36
N TRP A 537 4.94 19.20 7.21
CA TRP A 537 4.25 19.37 5.93
C TRP A 537 4.42 20.78 5.36
N ASP A 538 4.27 21.81 6.19
CA ASP A 538 4.44 23.20 5.76
C ASP A 538 5.92 23.51 5.42
N ALA A 539 6.89 22.87 6.09
CA ALA A 539 8.30 22.96 5.74
C ALA A 539 8.58 22.34 4.36
N PHE A 540 8.03 21.16 4.07
CA PHE A 540 8.09 20.57 2.74
C PHE A 540 7.45 21.45 1.68
N SER A 541 6.19 21.86 1.88
CA SER A 541 5.47 22.70 0.93
C SER A 541 6.20 24.02 0.67
N SER A 542 6.84 24.60 1.68
CA SER A 542 7.67 25.79 1.53
C SER A 542 8.94 25.52 0.72
N ALA A 543 9.65 24.42 1.02
CA ALA A 543 10.85 24.02 0.28
C ALA A 543 10.53 23.73 -1.20
N GLU A 544 9.44 23.02 -1.48
CA GLU A 544 8.96 22.74 -2.84
C GLU A 544 8.64 24.02 -3.62
N LYS A 545 7.99 25.00 -2.98
CA LYS A 545 7.74 26.32 -3.58
C LYS A 545 9.05 27.07 -3.88
N ILE A 546 10.02 27.05 -2.96
CA ILE A 546 11.33 27.67 -3.17
C ILE A 546 12.07 27.01 -4.33
N LEU A 547 12.07 25.67 -4.41
CA LEU A 547 12.66 24.92 -5.52
C LEU A 547 11.96 25.27 -6.84
N SER A 548 10.63 25.33 -6.85
CA SER A 548 9.85 25.71 -8.04
C SER A 548 10.18 27.13 -8.50
N VAL A 549 10.28 28.10 -7.60
CA VAL A 549 10.66 29.48 -7.94
C VAL A 549 12.09 29.54 -8.47
N SER A 550 13.03 28.88 -7.79
CA SER A 550 14.45 28.85 -8.18
C SER A 550 14.66 28.16 -9.54
N SER A 551 13.83 27.16 -9.86
CA SER A 551 13.84 26.50 -11.17
C SER A 551 13.40 27.42 -12.32
N GLY A 552 12.69 28.51 -12.04
CA GLY A 552 12.37 29.56 -13.01
C GLY A 552 13.46 30.63 -13.18
N GLU A 553 14.46 30.68 -12.28
CA GLU A 553 15.51 31.69 -12.29
C GLU A 553 16.76 31.19 -13.04
N THR A 554 17.55 30.30 -12.42
CA THR A 554 18.80 29.76 -12.98
C THR A 554 19.11 28.37 -12.42
N SER A 555 19.84 27.54 -13.18
CA SER A 555 20.31 26.23 -12.71
C SER A 555 21.15 26.36 -11.43
N GLN A 556 21.99 27.38 -11.34
CA GLN A 556 22.83 27.66 -10.18
C GLN A 556 22.00 27.94 -8.92
N SER A 557 20.97 28.79 -9.03
CA SER A 557 20.09 29.09 -7.89
C SER A 557 19.41 27.83 -7.36
N LEU A 558 18.93 26.96 -8.25
CA LEU A 558 18.29 25.71 -7.89
C LEU A 558 19.28 24.73 -7.24
N ALA A 559 20.48 24.58 -7.81
CA ALA A 559 21.53 23.72 -7.24
C ALA A 559 21.93 24.19 -5.83
N VAL A 560 22.07 25.49 -5.61
CA VAL A 560 22.37 26.05 -4.28
C VAL A 560 21.26 25.73 -3.28
N GLN A 561 19.99 25.88 -3.66
CA GLN A 561 18.88 25.56 -2.76
C GLN A 561 18.82 24.06 -2.41
N ILE A 562 19.08 23.17 -3.38
CA ILE A 562 19.17 21.73 -3.13
C ILE A 562 20.31 21.44 -2.14
N GLY A 563 21.50 22.00 -2.37
CA GLY A 563 22.65 21.83 -1.48
C GLY A 563 22.39 22.35 -0.06
N ASP A 564 21.74 23.50 0.06
CA ASP A 564 21.34 24.08 1.35
C ASP A 564 20.38 23.18 2.13
N LEU A 565 19.42 22.55 1.46
CA LEU A 565 18.48 21.60 2.09
C LEU A 565 19.21 20.36 2.62
N ILE A 566 20.14 19.81 1.85
CA ILE A 566 20.96 18.66 2.24
C ILE A 566 21.82 19.03 3.46
N ASN A 567 22.55 20.14 3.40
CA ASN A 567 23.42 20.59 4.50
C ASN A 567 22.62 20.87 5.79
N LYS A 568 21.44 21.48 5.70
CA LYS A 568 20.55 21.72 6.86
C LYS A 568 20.09 20.40 7.49
N SER A 569 19.90 19.35 6.69
CA SER A 569 19.48 18.03 7.19
C SER A 569 20.60 17.26 7.90
N ALA A 570 21.86 17.48 7.52
CA ALA A 570 23.03 16.87 8.18
C ALA A 570 23.22 17.41 9.62
N LEU A 571 23.01 18.72 9.81
CA LEU A 571 23.15 19.39 11.12
C LEU A 571 22.17 18.89 12.19
N LEU A 572 21.09 18.22 11.81
CA LEU A 572 20.14 17.59 12.75
C LEU A 572 20.67 16.34 13.43
N GLY A 573 21.59 15.60 12.79
CA GLY A 573 22.14 14.35 13.31
C GLY A 573 23.22 14.53 14.39
N SER A 574 23.80 15.72 14.51
CA SER A 574 25.00 15.96 15.33
C SER A 574 24.72 16.44 16.77
N HIS A 575 23.49 16.89 17.10
CA HIS A 575 23.18 17.51 18.39
C HIS A 575 22.06 16.79 19.17
N VAL A 576 22.34 15.57 19.66
CA VAL A 576 21.51 14.97 20.73
C VAL A 576 22.05 15.28 22.13
N ASN A 577 23.31 15.69 22.30
CA ASN A 577 23.84 16.08 23.62
C ASN A 577 24.96 17.12 23.52
N SER A 578 24.64 18.40 23.46
CA SER A 578 25.47 19.43 24.07
C SER A 578 24.64 20.67 24.37
N GLY A 579 24.61 21.02 25.66
CA GLY A 579 23.82 22.14 26.16
C GLY A 579 24.36 23.48 25.66
N LYS A 580 23.42 24.40 25.42
CA LYS A 580 23.62 25.84 25.16
C LYS A 580 24.20 26.20 23.79
N ARG A 581 23.35 26.09 22.75
CA ARG A 581 23.07 27.15 21.76
C ARG A 581 21.76 26.77 21.04
N GLU A 582 20.72 27.58 21.20
CA GLU A 582 19.48 27.46 20.43
C GLU A 582 19.77 27.83 18.97
N ILE A 583 20.22 26.85 18.19
CA ILE A 583 20.15 26.89 16.73
C ILE A 583 18.99 25.95 16.38
N SER A 584 17.99 26.49 15.69
CA SER A 584 16.74 25.81 15.34
C SER A 584 16.98 24.38 14.88
N LYS A 585 16.41 23.40 15.61
CA LYS A 585 16.24 22.03 15.10
C LYS A 585 15.61 22.15 13.71
N GLY A 586 16.29 21.68 12.66
CA GLY A 586 15.64 21.49 11.37
C GLY A 586 14.45 20.53 11.50
N LEU A 587 13.40 20.76 10.73
CA LEU A 587 12.19 19.92 10.77
C LEU A 587 12.27 18.72 9.81
N LEU A 588 13.23 18.73 8.88
CA LEU A 588 13.37 17.77 7.79
C LEU A 588 14.64 16.92 7.95
N ALA A 589 14.47 15.60 7.93
CA ALA A 589 15.55 14.62 7.98
C ALA A 589 16.31 14.52 6.65
N LEU A 590 17.41 13.75 6.61
CA LEU A 590 18.18 13.53 5.39
C LEU A 590 17.34 12.84 4.29
N GLN A 591 16.46 11.89 4.67
CA GLN A 591 15.52 11.27 3.73
C GLN A 591 14.57 12.29 3.10
N ASP A 592 14.06 13.22 3.90
CA ASP A 592 13.21 14.31 3.45
C ASP A 592 13.96 15.22 2.46
N ALA A 593 15.24 15.50 2.73
CA ALA A 593 16.10 16.29 1.83
C ALA A 593 16.39 15.56 0.51
N LEU A 594 16.53 14.23 0.51
CA LEU A 594 16.69 13.44 -0.72
C LEU A 594 15.41 13.42 -1.56
N LEU A 595 14.23 13.37 -0.94
CA LEU A 595 12.96 13.55 -1.65
C LEU A 595 12.87 14.93 -2.30
N LEU A 596 13.27 15.99 -1.58
CA LEU A 596 13.34 17.34 -2.13
C LEU A 596 14.39 17.48 -3.23
N MET A 597 15.49 16.73 -3.16
CA MET A 597 16.49 16.65 -4.23
C MET A 597 15.90 16.00 -5.49
N ILE A 598 15.13 14.93 -5.35
CA ILE A 598 14.37 14.32 -6.47
C ILE A 598 13.45 15.36 -7.11
N VAL A 599 12.64 16.05 -6.30
CA VAL A 599 11.77 17.14 -6.77
C VAL A 599 12.59 18.20 -7.52
N GLY A 600 13.71 18.63 -6.96
CA GLY A 600 14.62 19.60 -7.57
C GLY A 600 15.18 19.14 -8.92
N TYR A 601 15.56 17.87 -9.07
CA TYR A 601 16.07 17.33 -10.34
C TYR A 601 14.99 17.18 -11.41
N ILE A 602 13.77 16.79 -11.04
CA ILE A 602 12.62 16.78 -11.97
C ILE A 602 12.36 18.21 -12.47
N LEU A 603 12.33 19.20 -11.56
CA LEU A 603 12.16 20.61 -11.91
C LEU A 603 13.30 21.15 -12.79
N ALA A 604 14.54 20.74 -12.51
CA ALA A 604 15.70 21.14 -13.30
C ALA A 604 15.58 20.62 -14.73
N GLY A 605 15.17 19.36 -14.91
CA GLY A 605 14.93 18.76 -16.22
C GLY A 605 13.83 19.44 -17.04
N GLU A 606 12.80 19.98 -16.38
CA GLU A 606 11.71 20.67 -17.07
C GLU A 606 12.09 22.07 -17.58
N ASN A 607 12.99 22.76 -16.88
CA ASN A 607 13.34 24.17 -17.09
C ASN A 607 14.72 24.40 -17.72
N PHE A 608 15.68 23.51 -17.48
CA PHE A 608 17.06 23.60 -17.95
C PHE A 608 17.44 22.36 -18.80
N PRO A 609 16.77 22.13 -19.94
CA PRO A 609 17.08 20.98 -20.78
C PRO A 609 18.48 21.13 -21.39
N THR A 610 19.45 20.33 -20.93
CA THR A 610 20.78 20.27 -21.55
C THR A 610 20.77 19.36 -22.77
N SER A 611 21.64 19.66 -23.74
CA SER A 611 21.72 18.95 -25.03
C SER A 611 22.52 17.63 -24.98
N GLY A 612 22.67 17.00 -23.80
CA GLY A 612 23.52 15.83 -23.60
C GLY A 612 23.15 14.95 -22.40
N SER A 613 24.04 14.00 -22.08
CA SER A 613 23.97 13.03 -20.96
C SER A 613 24.50 13.58 -19.63
N ASP A 614 24.93 14.83 -19.59
CA ASP A 614 25.68 15.41 -18.46
C ASP A 614 24.78 16.05 -17.39
N GLY A 615 23.49 15.68 -17.32
CA GLY A 615 22.54 16.21 -16.35
C GLY A 615 22.09 17.67 -16.62
N PRO A 616 21.18 18.21 -15.80
CA PRO A 616 20.65 19.58 -15.96
C PRO A 616 21.54 20.67 -15.32
N PHE A 617 22.58 20.27 -14.58
CA PHE A 617 23.49 21.15 -13.86
C PHE A 617 24.89 21.13 -14.50
N SER A 618 25.69 22.17 -14.26
CA SER A 618 27.10 22.17 -14.64
C SER A 618 27.91 21.20 -13.78
N TRP A 619 29.06 20.75 -14.29
CA TRP A 619 29.96 19.86 -13.54
C TRP A 619 30.33 20.38 -12.15
N GLN A 620 30.56 21.70 -12.02
CA GLN A 620 30.91 22.31 -10.73
C GLN A 620 29.75 22.28 -9.74
N GLU A 621 28.53 22.58 -10.19
CA GLU A 621 27.32 22.52 -9.36
C GLU A 621 27.05 21.09 -8.92
N GLU A 622 27.12 20.14 -9.85
CA GLU A 622 26.88 18.73 -9.56
C GLU A 622 27.93 18.14 -8.62
N HIS A 623 29.21 18.49 -8.81
CA HIS A 623 30.27 18.08 -7.90
C HIS A 623 30.02 18.56 -6.47
N LEU A 624 29.62 19.83 -6.28
CA LEU A 624 29.28 20.37 -4.96
C LEU A 624 28.08 19.64 -4.33
N LEU A 625 27.06 19.29 -5.11
CA LEU A 625 25.94 18.51 -4.64
C LEU A 625 26.35 17.10 -4.22
N LYS A 626 27.23 16.44 -4.99
CA LYS A 626 27.76 15.11 -4.66
C LYS A 626 28.55 15.13 -3.35
N GLU A 627 29.42 16.11 -3.17
CA GLU A 627 30.15 16.30 -1.91
C GLU A 627 29.17 16.50 -0.75
N ALA A 628 28.18 17.38 -0.89
CA ALA A 628 27.18 17.63 0.16
C ALA A 628 26.41 16.36 0.55
N VAL A 629 26.04 15.52 -0.42
CA VAL A 629 25.36 14.23 -0.15
C VAL A 629 26.30 13.26 0.58
N VAL A 630 27.54 13.12 0.11
CA VAL A 630 28.55 12.25 0.74
C VAL A 630 28.81 12.68 2.19
N ASP A 631 29.05 13.98 2.40
CA ASP A 631 29.31 14.53 3.73
C ASP A 631 28.08 14.35 4.65
N ALA A 632 26.86 14.58 4.14
CA ALA A 632 25.64 14.36 4.91
C ALA A 632 25.46 12.90 5.36
N PHE A 633 25.80 11.91 4.51
CA PHE A 633 25.74 10.50 4.88
C PHE A 633 26.83 10.10 5.89
N LEU A 634 28.03 10.67 5.77
CA LEU A 634 29.11 10.44 6.74
C LEU A 634 28.79 11.04 8.11
N GLU A 635 28.07 12.17 8.17
CA GLU A 635 27.66 12.80 9.43
C GLU A 635 26.40 12.18 10.04
N ASN A 636 25.50 11.65 9.20
CA ASN A 636 24.22 11.12 9.63
C ASN A 636 23.89 9.77 8.95
N PRO A 637 24.36 8.64 9.51
CA PRO A 637 24.14 7.31 8.96
C PRO A 637 22.76 6.75 9.30
N SER A 638 21.93 7.47 10.08
CA SER A 638 20.64 6.99 10.59
C SER A 638 19.55 6.81 9.52
N VAL A 639 19.97 6.73 8.25
CA VAL A 639 19.12 6.57 7.08
C VAL A 639 18.74 5.10 6.93
N ALA A 640 17.80 4.66 7.76
CA ALA A 640 17.24 3.33 7.63
C ALA A 640 16.55 3.19 6.26
N ASN A 641 17.05 2.27 5.42
CA ASN A 641 16.37 1.67 4.26
C ASN A 641 16.46 2.40 2.90
N LEU A 642 17.64 2.91 2.52
CA LEU A 642 17.91 3.23 1.11
C LEU A 642 18.61 2.06 0.44
N LYS A 643 18.02 1.52 -0.62
CA LYS A 643 18.52 0.31 -1.30
C LYS A 643 19.94 0.46 -1.84
N PHE A 644 20.25 1.63 -2.40
CA PHE A 644 21.57 1.87 -2.96
C PHE A 644 22.67 1.94 -1.88
N LEU A 645 22.32 2.02 -0.59
CA LEU A 645 23.27 1.94 0.53
C LEU A 645 23.34 0.54 1.17
N ASP A 646 22.63 -0.45 0.64
CA ASP A 646 22.63 -1.82 1.17
C ASP A 646 24.05 -2.43 1.17
N GLY A 647 24.48 -2.94 2.31
CA GLY A 647 25.84 -3.45 2.51
C GLY A 647 26.84 -2.42 3.06
N LEU A 648 26.58 -1.10 2.95
CA LEU A 648 27.41 -0.06 3.58
C LEU A 648 26.88 0.42 4.94
N LYS A 649 25.65 0.04 5.30
CA LYS A 649 24.95 0.55 6.48
C LYS A 649 25.73 0.31 7.78
N GLU A 650 26.18 -0.91 8.02
CA GLU A 650 26.91 -1.28 9.25
C GLU A 650 28.26 -0.55 9.35
N GLU A 651 28.93 -0.33 8.21
CA GLU A 651 30.22 0.36 8.12
C GLU A 651 30.09 1.86 8.40
N LEU A 652 29.05 2.50 7.85
CA LEU A 652 28.73 3.91 8.08
C LEU A 652 28.33 4.19 9.54
N GLU A 653 27.50 3.32 10.14
CA GLU A 653 27.11 3.41 11.55
C GLU A 653 28.34 3.27 12.47
N THR A 654 29.25 2.35 12.14
CA THR A 654 30.49 2.13 12.88
C THR A 654 31.40 3.36 12.82
N ASN A 655 31.56 3.99 11.66
CA ASN A 655 32.43 5.16 11.51
C ASN A 655 31.93 6.40 12.28
N VAL A 656 30.63 6.60 12.36
CA VAL A 656 30.05 7.71 13.14
C VAL A 656 30.21 7.49 14.65
N SER A 657 30.11 6.24 15.11
CA SER A 657 30.37 5.92 16.52
C SER A 657 31.82 6.22 16.92
N LYS A 658 32.79 5.95 16.03
CA LYS A 658 34.22 6.27 16.22
C LYS A 658 34.48 7.78 16.23
N LEU A 659 33.95 8.53 15.27
CA LEU A 659 34.06 10.00 15.19
C LEU A 659 33.52 10.71 16.44
N LYS A 660 32.45 10.16 17.04
CA LYS A 660 31.92 10.66 18.33
C LYS A 660 32.86 10.36 19.50
N SER A 661 33.53 9.20 19.50
CA SER A 661 34.49 8.84 20.54
C SER A 661 35.77 9.69 20.49
N GLU A 662 36.31 9.98 19.29
CA GLU A 662 37.52 10.80 19.12
C GLU A 662 37.29 12.27 19.50
N LYS A 663 36.15 12.86 19.10
CA LYS A 663 35.77 14.23 19.50
C LYS A 663 35.64 14.39 21.02
N THR A 664 35.23 13.33 21.73
CA THR A 664 35.12 13.35 23.21
C THR A 664 36.50 13.31 23.90
N VAL A 665 37.48 12.64 23.29
CA VAL A 665 38.87 12.55 23.81
C VAL A 665 39.62 13.87 23.59
N GLU A 666 39.45 14.53 22.44
CA GLU A 666 40.04 15.85 22.17
C GLU A 666 39.46 16.99 23.03
N GLU A 667 38.18 16.93 23.41
CA GLU A 667 37.58 17.92 24.32
C GLU A 667 38.05 17.75 25.77
N SER A 668 38.40 16.54 26.19
CA SER A 668 38.90 16.26 27.55
C SER A 668 40.38 16.63 27.76
N SER A 669 41.16 16.76 26.68
CA SER A 669 42.61 17.02 26.72
C SER A 669 42.96 18.52 26.60
N LYS A 670 41.97 19.42 26.56
CA LYS A 670 42.19 20.88 26.41
C LYS A 670 42.21 21.69 27.70
N LEU A 671 42.32 21.05 28.87
CA LEU A 671 42.49 21.74 30.16
C LEU A 671 43.70 21.18 30.91
N GLU A 672 44.91 21.55 30.49
CA GLU A 672 46.06 21.77 31.37
C GLU A 672 47.16 22.48 30.54
N ILE A 673 47.34 23.78 30.80
CA ILE A 673 48.50 24.57 30.37
C ILE A 673 49.25 24.92 31.65
N ASP A 674 50.47 24.39 31.77
CA ASP A 674 51.65 24.85 32.56
C ASP A 674 52.65 23.66 32.57
N ASP A 675 53.98 23.75 32.56
CA ASP A 675 54.99 24.79 32.38
C ASP A 675 56.34 24.01 32.40
N PHE A 676 57.32 24.33 31.53
CA PHE A 676 58.73 23.84 31.50
C PHE A 676 58.96 22.30 31.33
N ASP A 677 60.01 21.76 30.71
CA ASP A 677 61.42 22.16 30.59
C ASP A 677 62.14 21.35 29.46
N ASP A 678 63.34 21.83 29.14
CA ASP A 678 64.32 21.31 28.17
C ASP A 678 64.82 19.87 28.45
N ASP A 679 65.40 19.24 27.42
CA ASP A 679 66.22 18.01 27.45
C ASP A 679 65.57 16.62 27.65
N GLN A 680 65.16 15.97 26.54
CA GLN A 680 65.42 14.52 26.38
C GLN A 680 65.51 14.04 24.91
N TRP A 681 66.64 14.35 24.28
CA TRP A 681 67.19 13.52 23.19
C TRP A 681 67.65 12.18 23.78
N GLY A 682 66.79 11.14 23.75
CA GLY A 682 67.22 9.81 24.18
C GLY A 682 66.15 8.80 24.55
N LYS A 683 65.14 8.58 23.69
CA LYS A 683 64.39 7.31 23.66
C LYS A 683 64.00 6.96 22.23
N TRP A 684 64.94 6.35 21.52
CA TRP A 684 64.65 5.55 20.33
C TRP A 684 64.66 4.09 20.80
N GLY A 685 63.48 3.54 21.01
CA GLY A 685 63.29 2.19 21.51
C GLY A 685 61.95 2.09 22.21
N ASP A 686 61.04 1.34 21.57
CA ASP A 686 59.68 1.00 21.99
C ASP A 686 58.57 1.91 21.42
N GLU A 687 58.56 2.10 20.10
CA GLU A 687 57.33 2.35 19.33
C GLU A 687 56.85 1.04 18.70
N ASP A 688 56.32 0.12 19.50
CA ASP A 688 55.67 -1.10 19.02
C ASP A 688 54.28 -1.19 19.62
N GLY A 689 53.25 -0.87 18.83
CA GLY A 689 51.86 -1.24 19.15
C GLY A 689 50.76 -0.41 18.47
N ASP A 690 50.91 0.92 18.42
CA ASP A 690 49.75 1.80 18.18
C ASP A 690 49.66 2.39 16.76
N ASP A 691 50.78 2.48 16.01
CA ASP A 691 50.81 3.16 14.71
C ASP A 691 50.38 2.27 13.51
N TYR A 692 50.50 0.94 13.64
CA TYR A 692 49.99 0.00 12.63
C TYR A 692 48.46 -0.03 12.58
N ASN A 693 47.80 -0.01 13.74
CA ASN A 693 46.33 0.04 13.84
C ASN A 693 45.77 1.35 13.26
N LYS A 694 46.46 2.48 13.48
CA LYS A 694 46.01 3.79 13.00
C LYS A 694 46.06 3.90 11.48
N ASN A 695 47.11 3.37 10.86
CA ASN A 695 47.22 3.35 9.40
C ASN A 695 46.17 2.43 8.76
N GLU A 696 45.97 1.21 9.28
CA GLU A 696 44.95 0.27 8.78
C GLU A 696 43.52 0.83 8.92
N GLN A 697 43.25 1.60 9.98
CA GLN A 697 42.00 2.33 10.18
C GLN A 697 41.77 3.44 9.16
N VAL A 698 42.80 4.25 8.86
CA VAL A 698 42.73 5.31 7.83
C VAL A 698 42.47 4.72 6.45
N TYR A 699 43.03 3.55 6.13
CA TYR A 699 42.75 2.83 4.89
C TYR A 699 41.30 2.34 4.82
N GLY A 700 40.76 1.79 5.91
CA GLY A 700 39.36 1.35 5.99
C GLY A 700 38.37 2.51 5.82
N ASP A 701 38.59 3.64 6.51
CA ASP A 701 37.71 4.80 6.43
C ASP A 701 37.76 5.46 5.03
N MET A 702 38.95 5.49 4.41
CA MET A 702 39.11 5.94 3.02
C MET A 702 38.39 5.01 2.03
N GLN A 703 38.41 3.70 2.26
CA GLN A 703 37.69 2.73 1.43
C GLN A 703 36.18 2.92 1.49
N VAL A 704 35.60 3.06 2.69
CA VAL A 704 34.15 3.33 2.86
C VAL A 704 33.76 4.62 2.17
N LYS A 705 34.58 5.68 2.28
CA LYS A 705 34.32 6.96 1.61
C LYS A 705 34.38 6.83 0.09
N LEU A 706 35.31 6.05 -0.46
CA LEU A 706 35.39 5.81 -1.91
C LEU A 706 34.21 4.98 -2.42
N GLU A 707 33.79 3.95 -1.69
CA GLU A 707 32.61 3.17 -2.07
C GLU A 707 31.34 4.03 -2.02
N LEU A 708 31.15 4.81 -0.95
CA LEU A 708 30.03 5.75 -0.83
C LEU A 708 29.99 6.73 -2.00
N ARG A 709 31.15 7.25 -2.46
CA ARG A 709 31.21 8.12 -3.64
C ARG A 709 30.72 7.43 -4.90
N ASP A 710 31.13 6.18 -5.14
CA ASP A 710 30.66 5.40 -6.29
C ASP A 710 29.13 5.18 -6.24
N ARG A 711 28.60 4.89 -5.05
CA ARG A 711 27.15 4.73 -4.86
C ARG A 711 26.38 6.03 -5.09
N VAL A 712 26.93 7.15 -4.61
CA VAL A 712 26.37 8.50 -4.86
C VAL A 712 26.45 8.84 -6.35
N ASP A 713 27.50 8.45 -7.06
CA ASP A 713 27.57 8.63 -8.52
C ASP A 713 26.47 7.85 -9.24
N ASN A 714 26.16 6.62 -8.82
CA ASN A 714 25.03 5.86 -9.36
C ASN A 714 23.68 6.50 -9.05
N PHE A 715 23.51 7.04 -7.83
CA PHE A 715 22.34 7.83 -7.48
C PHE A 715 22.17 9.07 -8.38
N PHE A 716 23.24 9.77 -8.73
CA PHE A 716 23.16 10.91 -9.65
C PHE A 716 22.82 10.48 -11.09
N LYS A 717 23.33 9.34 -11.57
CA LYS A 717 22.89 8.77 -12.86
C LYS A 717 21.38 8.52 -12.85
N PHE A 718 20.83 8.04 -11.73
CA PHE A 718 19.39 7.89 -11.57
C PHE A 718 18.66 9.24 -11.57
N LEU A 719 19.17 10.26 -10.88
CA LEU A 719 18.60 11.61 -10.91
C LEU A 719 18.63 12.22 -12.33
N HIS A 720 19.65 11.93 -13.13
CA HIS A 720 19.69 12.33 -14.54
C HIS A 720 18.55 11.69 -15.34
N LYS A 721 18.24 10.40 -15.11
CA LYS A 721 17.05 9.76 -15.70
C LYS A 721 15.75 10.50 -15.34
N LEU A 722 15.62 10.99 -14.10
CA LEU A 722 14.46 11.76 -13.66
C LEU A 722 14.41 13.18 -14.25
N SER A 723 15.56 13.82 -14.48
CA SER A 723 15.58 15.10 -15.19
C SER A 723 15.19 14.96 -16.66
N ASP A 724 15.39 13.78 -17.23
CA ASP A 724 15.08 13.48 -18.63
C ASP A 724 13.60 13.19 -18.91
N LEU A 725 12.74 13.18 -17.90
CA LEU A 725 11.31 12.80 -18.03
C LEU A 725 10.60 13.59 -19.13
N LYS A 726 10.66 14.92 -19.12
CA LYS A 726 9.99 15.77 -20.13
C LYS A 726 10.55 15.56 -21.54
N ARG A 727 11.84 15.26 -21.66
CA ARG A 727 12.55 15.06 -22.94
C ARG A 727 12.24 13.69 -23.53
N LYS A 728 12.32 12.64 -22.70
CA LYS A 728 12.11 11.25 -23.10
C LYS A 728 10.63 10.93 -23.30
N ASN A 729 9.73 11.50 -22.49
CA ASN A 729 8.29 11.32 -22.67
C ASN A 729 7.77 12.15 -23.85
N ILE A 730 7.61 11.51 -25.01
CA ILE A 730 7.11 12.14 -26.25
C ILE A 730 5.85 12.99 -26.04
N PRO A 731 4.82 12.56 -25.27
CA PRO A 731 3.61 13.35 -25.09
C PRO A 731 3.83 14.73 -24.43
N LEU A 732 4.94 14.88 -23.67
CA LEU A 732 5.28 16.10 -22.94
C LEU A 732 6.21 17.03 -23.74
N ARG A 733 6.83 16.52 -24.82
CA ARG A 733 7.88 17.21 -25.59
C ARG A 733 7.36 18.43 -26.37
N ASP A 734 6.11 18.39 -26.85
CA ASP A 734 5.55 19.45 -27.71
C ASP A 734 5.14 20.73 -26.96
N GLY A 735 5.44 20.82 -25.66
CA GLY A 735 5.26 22.05 -24.88
C GLY A 735 3.80 22.43 -24.63
N SER A 736 2.84 21.91 -25.39
CA SER A 736 1.43 22.29 -25.35
C SER A 736 0.69 21.83 -24.09
N LEU A 737 1.17 20.76 -23.43
CA LEU A 737 0.72 20.36 -22.10
C LEU A 737 1.54 21.02 -20.99
N THR A 738 2.54 21.85 -21.32
CA THR A 738 3.40 22.57 -20.37
C THR A 738 3.25 24.09 -20.41
N ALA A 739 2.78 24.65 -21.54
CA ALA A 739 2.61 26.06 -21.79
C ALA A 739 1.16 26.47 -21.53
N GLU A 740 0.87 26.94 -20.33
CA GLU A 740 -0.17 27.94 -20.04
C GLU A 740 -0.02 28.38 -18.57
N GLY A 741 0.25 29.67 -18.35
CA GLY A 741 0.07 30.35 -17.05
C GLY A 741 1.34 30.76 -16.30
N ASN A 742 1.76 32.02 -16.49
CA ASN A 742 2.62 32.76 -15.56
C ASN A 742 1.91 32.91 -14.20
N PHE A 743 2.62 32.61 -13.11
CA PHE A 743 2.29 32.95 -11.71
C PHE A 743 0.82 32.69 -11.30
N ASP A 744 0.50 31.43 -10.97
CA ASP A 744 -0.58 31.14 -10.03
C ASP A 744 0.00 30.39 -8.81
N GLU A 745 -0.53 30.67 -7.62
CA GLU A 745 0.03 30.25 -6.32
C GLU A 745 0.05 28.71 -6.09
N ASP A 746 -0.60 27.94 -6.96
CA ASP A 746 -0.69 26.47 -6.93
C ASP A 746 -0.36 25.89 -8.32
N ARG A 747 0.85 25.34 -8.51
CA ARG A 747 1.22 24.62 -9.74
C ARG A 747 0.32 23.38 -9.90
N LYS A 748 -0.61 23.42 -10.86
CA LYS A 748 -1.53 22.30 -11.14
C LYS A 748 -0.81 21.10 -11.77
N GLY A 749 -1.18 19.89 -11.35
CA GLY A 749 -0.63 18.63 -11.85
C GLY A 749 -1.04 18.29 -13.28
N LEU A 750 -0.43 17.26 -13.87
CA LEU A 750 -0.72 16.83 -15.24
C LEU A 750 -2.20 16.46 -15.43
N LEU A 751 -2.79 15.80 -14.44
CA LEU A 751 -4.16 15.31 -14.52
C LEU A 751 -5.18 16.44 -14.67
N TYR A 752 -5.04 17.51 -13.86
CA TYR A 752 -5.85 18.72 -13.97
C TYR A 752 -5.81 19.29 -15.40
N ARG A 753 -4.59 19.47 -15.92
CA ARG A 753 -4.33 20.11 -17.21
C ARG A 753 -4.88 19.27 -18.36
N LEU A 754 -4.68 17.95 -18.29
CA LEU A 754 -5.18 17.00 -19.26
C LEU A 754 -6.71 17.02 -19.31
N LEU A 755 -7.38 16.93 -18.15
CA LEU A 755 -8.84 16.96 -18.08
C LEU A 755 -9.42 18.29 -18.57
N THR A 756 -8.86 19.42 -18.13
CA THR A 756 -9.29 20.75 -18.58
C THR A 756 -9.22 20.88 -20.10
N ARG A 757 -8.13 20.40 -20.69
CA ARG A 757 -7.88 20.44 -22.14
C ARG A 757 -8.83 19.52 -22.90
N VAL A 758 -9.01 18.28 -22.43
CA VAL A 758 -9.90 17.28 -23.04
C VAL A 758 -11.36 17.72 -22.96
N LEU A 759 -11.81 18.21 -21.81
CA LEU A 759 -13.19 18.69 -21.60
C LEU A 759 -13.49 19.93 -22.46
N SER A 760 -12.46 20.76 -22.71
CA SER A 760 -12.53 21.90 -23.63
C SER A 760 -12.40 21.52 -25.11
N LYS A 761 -12.35 20.22 -25.44
CA LYS A 761 -12.22 19.69 -26.81
C LYS A 761 -10.95 20.14 -27.55
N TYR A 762 -9.91 20.52 -26.82
CA TYR A 762 -8.60 20.80 -27.40
C TYR A 762 -7.85 19.50 -27.70
N ASP A 763 -7.01 19.53 -28.73
CA ASP A 763 -6.17 18.38 -29.08
C ASP A 763 -5.08 18.15 -28.04
N VAL A 764 -4.84 16.88 -27.70
CA VAL A 764 -3.86 16.45 -26.70
C VAL A 764 -2.77 15.65 -27.41
N PRO A 765 -1.55 16.18 -27.51
CA PRO A 765 -0.42 15.46 -28.09
C PRO A 765 -0.19 14.12 -27.38
N GLY A 766 0.04 13.06 -28.15
CA GLY A 766 0.30 11.71 -27.63
C GLY A 766 -0.92 10.93 -27.13
N LEU A 767 -2.12 11.55 -27.09
CA LEU A 767 -3.34 10.87 -26.68
C LEU A 767 -3.86 9.93 -27.79
N GLU A 768 -3.78 8.63 -27.54
CA GLU A 768 -4.23 7.60 -28.47
C GLU A 768 -5.67 7.18 -28.17
N TYR A 769 -6.47 6.97 -29.22
CA TYR A 769 -7.80 6.37 -29.10
C TYR A 769 -7.76 4.97 -29.69
N HIS A 770 -8.21 3.99 -28.92
CA HIS A 770 -8.24 2.59 -29.32
C HIS A 770 -9.58 2.24 -29.94
N SER A 771 -9.56 1.78 -31.19
CA SER A 771 -10.77 1.34 -31.91
C SER A 771 -10.70 -0.15 -32.20
N SER A 772 -11.81 -0.86 -32.02
CA SER A 772 -11.93 -2.28 -32.36
C SER A 772 -11.62 -2.55 -33.84
N THR A 773 -11.09 -3.75 -34.13
CA THR A 773 -10.61 -4.20 -35.45
C THR A 773 -11.65 -4.07 -36.57
N VAL A 774 -12.93 -4.24 -36.25
CA VAL A 774 -14.05 -4.03 -37.19
C VAL A 774 -14.19 -2.53 -37.57
N GLY A 775 -13.97 -1.62 -36.62
CA GLY A 775 -13.95 -0.18 -36.88
C GLY A 775 -12.76 0.27 -37.74
N ARG A 776 -11.63 -0.44 -37.69
CA ARG A 776 -10.48 -0.18 -38.59
C ARG A 776 -10.76 -0.61 -40.03
N LEU A 777 -11.48 -1.72 -40.25
CA LEU A 777 -11.89 -2.19 -41.58
C LEU A 777 -12.88 -1.22 -42.26
N PHE A 778 -13.80 -0.61 -41.51
CA PHE A 778 -14.67 0.45 -42.05
C PHE A 778 -13.94 1.78 -42.31
N LYS A 779 -12.79 2.01 -41.66
CA LYS A 779 -11.93 3.18 -41.92
C LYS A 779 -10.97 2.99 -43.09
N SER A 780 -10.43 1.78 -43.31
CA SER A 780 -9.44 1.52 -44.38
C SER A 780 -10.07 1.06 -45.70
N GLY A 781 -11.29 0.51 -45.70
CA GLY A 781 -11.89 -0.13 -46.88
C GLY A 781 -12.85 0.71 -47.74
N PHE A 782 -13.23 1.93 -47.33
CA PHE A 782 -14.29 2.71 -48.01
C PHE A 782 -13.94 4.17 -48.31
N GLY A 783 -12.64 4.47 -48.50
CA GLY A 783 -12.12 5.80 -48.84
C GLY A 783 -12.54 6.41 -50.20
N ARG A 784 -13.69 6.00 -50.77
CA ARG A 784 -14.32 6.63 -51.94
C ARG A 784 -15.65 7.33 -51.65
N PHE A 785 -16.20 7.19 -50.44
CA PHE A 785 -17.36 7.97 -49.99
C PHE A 785 -16.96 8.75 -48.75
N GLY A 786 -16.77 10.06 -48.88
CA GLY A 786 -16.26 10.99 -47.85
C GLY A 786 -17.16 11.21 -46.63
N LEU A 787 -17.66 10.13 -46.02
CA LEU A 787 -18.34 10.12 -44.73
C LEU A 787 -17.33 9.65 -43.66
N GLY A 788 -16.31 10.46 -43.38
CA GLY A 788 -15.43 10.22 -42.24
C GLY A 788 -16.25 10.33 -40.96
N GLN A 789 -16.39 9.23 -40.21
CA GLN A 789 -16.91 9.32 -38.85
C GLN A 789 -15.95 10.17 -38.03
N ALA A 790 -16.47 11.20 -37.35
CA ALA A 790 -15.70 11.99 -36.41
C ALA A 790 -15.03 11.07 -35.38
N LYS A 791 -13.75 11.31 -35.08
CA LYS A 791 -13.04 10.59 -34.01
C LYS A 791 -13.81 10.85 -32.70
N PRO A 792 -14.26 9.81 -31.98
CA PRO A 792 -14.98 10.02 -30.74
C PRO A 792 -14.09 10.79 -29.76
N SER A 793 -14.68 11.76 -29.06
CA SER A 793 -14.00 12.52 -28.01
C SER A 793 -14.42 12.00 -26.64
N LEU A 794 -13.50 12.02 -25.68
CA LEU A 794 -13.81 11.72 -24.29
C LEU A 794 -14.89 12.66 -23.73
N SER A 795 -14.88 13.94 -24.15
CA SER A 795 -15.83 14.98 -23.74
C SER A 795 -17.26 14.80 -24.27
N ASP A 796 -17.47 13.86 -25.19
CA ASP A 796 -18.79 13.48 -25.69
C ASP A 796 -19.47 12.42 -24.80
N GLN A 797 -18.74 11.86 -23.82
CA GLN A 797 -19.24 10.86 -22.89
C GLN A 797 -19.80 11.51 -21.62
N ASN A 798 -20.92 10.97 -21.12
CA ASN A 798 -21.53 11.42 -19.85
C ASN A 798 -20.93 10.71 -18.63
N VAL A 799 -20.09 9.70 -18.83
CA VAL A 799 -19.32 9.02 -17.79
C VAL A 799 -17.87 9.02 -18.26
N ILE A 800 -16.97 9.49 -17.41
CA ILE A 800 -15.54 9.46 -17.65
C ILE A 800 -14.89 8.71 -16.49
N LEU A 801 -14.16 7.65 -16.80
CA LEU A 801 -13.27 6.95 -15.87
C LEU A 801 -11.84 7.35 -16.21
N VAL A 802 -11.14 7.96 -15.26
CA VAL A 802 -9.69 8.17 -15.32
C VAL A 802 -9.02 7.06 -14.51
N PHE A 803 -8.02 6.39 -15.06
CA PHE A 803 -7.25 5.39 -14.35
C PHE A 803 -5.74 5.61 -14.52
N VAL A 804 -5.04 5.86 -13.41
CA VAL A 804 -3.59 6.10 -13.42
C VAL A 804 -2.81 4.83 -13.09
N ILE A 805 -2.03 4.35 -14.06
CA ILE A 805 -1.21 3.14 -13.95
C ILE A 805 0.11 3.51 -13.27
N GLY A 806 0.39 2.88 -12.12
CA GLY A 806 1.52 3.22 -11.24
C GLY A 806 1.10 3.95 -9.96
N GLY A 807 -0.16 4.39 -9.87
CA GLY A 807 -0.77 4.91 -8.64
C GLY A 807 -1.23 6.35 -8.75
N ILE A 808 -2.02 6.79 -7.76
CA ILE A 808 -2.61 8.12 -7.66
C ILE A 808 -2.56 8.61 -6.20
N ASN A 809 -2.52 9.92 -5.97
CA ASN A 809 -2.69 10.50 -4.63
C ASN A 809 -4.04 11.22 -4.47
N GLY A 810 -4.40 11.64 -3.25
CA GLY A 810 -5.65 12.34 -2.99
C GLY A 810 -5.68 13.76 -3.57
N PHE A 811 -4.53 14.44 -3.66
CA PHE A 811 -4.41 15.73 -4.32
C PHE A 811 -4.82 15.70 -5.79
N GLU A 812 -4.42 14.67 -6.54
CA GLU A 812 -4.79 14.45 -7.94
C GLU A 812 -6.28 14.13 -8.10
N VAL A 813 -6.85 13.35 -7.19
CA VAL A 813 -8.30 13.11 -7.15
C VAL A 813 -9.06 14.44 -7.02
N ARG A 814 -8.60 15.31 -6.11
CA ARG A 814 -9.17 16.65 -5.95
C ARG A 814 -9.04 17.49 -7.21
N GLU A 815 -7.84 17.54 -7.79
CA GLU A 815 -7.56 18.29 -9.02
C GLU A 815 -8.43 17.82 -10.20
N ALA A 816 -8.68 16.51 -10.31
CA ALA A 816 -9.56 15.96 -11.33
C ALA A 816 -11.00 16.46 -11.18
N HIS A 817 -11.51 16.50 -9.95
CA HIS A 817 -12.84 17.06 -9.65
C HIS A 817 -12.89 18.57 -9.83
N GLU A 818 -11.82 19.29 -9.50
CA GLU A 818 -11.68 20.73 -9.74
C GLU A 818 -11.75 21.06 -11.24
N ALA A 819 -10.98 20.35 -12.07
CA ALA A 819 -11.01 20.50 -13.53
C ALA A 819 -12.41 20.25 -14.11
N LEU A 820 -13.15 19.27 -13.58
CA LEU A 820 -14.53 19.02 -14.00
C LEU A 820 -15.46 20.16 -13.58
N ALA A 821 -15.35 20.65 -12.33
CA ALA A 821 -16.18 21.73 -11.82
C ALA A 821 -15.99 23.02 -12.65
N GLU A 822 -14.76 23.32 -13.04
CA GLU A 822 -14.41 24.49 -13.87
C GLU A 822 -14.83 24.34 -15.34
N SER A 823 -14.95 23.11 -15.85
CA SER A 823 -15.38 22.87 -17.24
C SER A 823 -16.83 23.31 -17.53
N GLY A 824 -17.65 23.53 -16.50
CA GLY A 824 -19.06 23.87 -16.65
C GLY A 824 -19.93 22.73 -17.19
N ARG A 825 -19.47 21.47 -17.09
CA ARG A 825 -20.15 20.25 -17.54
C ARG A 825 -20.68 19.40 -16.36
N PRO A 826 -21.72 19.86 -15.63
CA PRO A 826 -22.27 19.11 -14.50
C PRO A 826 -23.00 17.82 -14.93
N ASP A 827 -23.20 17.62 -16.24
CA ASP A 827 -23.79 16.42 -16.84
C ASP A 827 -22.84 15.22 -16.85
N ILE A 828 -21.54 15.44 -16.68
CA ILE A 828 -20.52 14.39 -16.70
C ILE A 828 -20.33 13.81 -15.30
N GLU A 829 -20.39 12.49 -15.20
CA GLU A 829 -20.02 11.74 -14.01
C GLU A 829 -18.54 11.31 -14.13
N LEU A 830 -17.70 11.80 -13.24
CA LEU A 830 -16.27 11.46 -13.19
C LEU A 830 -16.00 10.43 -12.11
N LEU A 831 -15.33 9.35 -12.51
CA LEU A 831 -14.77 8.31 -11.65
C LEU A 831 -13.24 8.35 -11.81
N VAL A 832 -12.51 8.34 -10.70
CA VAL A 832 -11.04 8.37 -10.71
C VAL A 832 -10.51 7.12 -10.02
N GLY A 833 -9.50 6.49 -10.59
CA GLY A 833 -8.83 5.37 -9.96
C GLY A 833 -7.35 5.27 -10.27
N GLY A 834 -6.67 4.37 -9.57
CA GLY A 834 -5.27 4.07 -9.81
C GLY A 834 -4.89 2.69 -9.28
N THR A 835 -3.73 2.19 -9.68
CA THR A 835 -3.23 0.87 -9.23
C THR A 835 -2.94 0.82 -7.74
N THR A 836 -2.58 1.95 -7.13
CA THR A 836 -2.32 2.09 -5.68
C THR A 836 -2.57 3.53 -5.25
N LEU A 837 -2.78 3.76 -3.95
CA LEU A 837 -2.67 5.09 -3.36
C LEU A 837 -1.19 5.41 -3.13
N LEU A 838 -0.77 6.64 -3.42
CA LEU A 838 0.60 7.12 -3.24
C LEU A 838 0.63 8.29 -2.26
N THR A 839 1.54 8.22 -1.30
CA THR A 839 2.03 9.35 -0.51
C THR A 839 3.43 9.75 -0.96
N PRO A 840 3.93 10.95 -0.58
CA PRO A 840 5.32 11.31 -0.85
C PRO A 840 6.34 10.31 -0.28
N ASP A 841 6.03 9.69 0.86
CA ASP A 841 6.86 8.63 1.46
C ASP A 841 6.82 7.32 0.63
N ASP A 842 5.65 6.97 0.07
CA ASP A 842 5.54 5.83 -0.86
C ASP A 842 6.36 6.07 -2.14
N MET A 843 6.37 7.32 -2.64
CA MET A 843 7.20 7.70 -3.77
C MET A 843 8.68 7.60 -3.42
N LEU A 844 9.09 8.02 -2.23
CA LEU A 844 10.46 7.87 -1.77
C LEU A 844 10.89 6.39 -1.73
N ASP A 845 10.04 5.48 -1.22
CA ASP A 845 10.32 4.04 -1.22
C ASP A 845 10.37 3.44 -2.65
N LEU A 846 9.47 3.86 -3.54
CA LEU A 846 9.49 3.42 -4.94
C LEU A 846 10.73 3.91 -5.69
N LEU A 847 11.25 5.09 -5.36
CA LEU A 847 12.36 5.72 -6.07
C LEU A 847 13.72 5.36 -5.46
N LEU A 848 13.85 5.27 -4.14
CA LEU A 848 15.13 5.03 -3.45
C LEU A 848 15.12 3.85 -2.47
N GLY A 849 13.95 3.30 -2.15
CA GLY A 849 13.80 2.15 -1.24
C GLY A 849 14.06 0.81 -1.91
N ASN A 850 13.66 -0.28 -1.25
CA ASN A 850 13.97 -1.67 -1.67
C ASN A 850 13.46 -2.01 -3.08
N SER A 851 12.42 -1.31 -3.52
CA SER A 851 11.80 -1.47 -4.82
C SER A 851 12.55 -0.75 -5.94
N SER A 852 13.53 0.10 -5.64
CA SER A 852 14.25 0.90 -6.65
C SER A 852 15.15 0.06 -7.58
N TYR A 853 15.41 0.52 -8.81
CA TYR A 853 16.44 -0.04 -9.70
C TYR A 853 17.79 0.70 -9.62
N ILE A 854 18.05 1.44 -8.55
CA ILE A 854 19.35 2.11 -8.29
C ILE A 854 20.41 1.13 -7.81
#